data_AF-A0AAW0SRD1-F1
#
_entry.id   AF-A0AAW0SRD1-F1
#
_cell.length_a   1.000
_cell.length_b   1.000
_cell.length_c   1.000
_cell.angle_alpha   90.00
_cell.angle_beta   90.00
_cell.angle_gamma   90.00
#
_symmetry.space_group_name_H-M   'P 1'
#
loop_
_entity.id
_entity.type
_entity.pdbx_description
1 polymer ?
#
loop_
_entity_poly.entity_id
_entity_poly.type
_entity_poly.pdbx_seq_one_letter_code
_entity_poly.pdbx_strand_id
1 'polypeptide(L)'
;MHFLPPLTDTFGQQQQKRDRRKGAYIGQLQTLQHEVSGKVWAVDEDKLFIENFTFDGRSPDTFFWIGNGSQPNPKGHLVRYPLDSPDEKPVQLSEMKGQDILLHLPPRLKITDMDWFSVWFRRFTINYGHVHIPSDLEPPRKRVLPEFQRLAHQLRSGNITILDARTFYIPNLHYDGKGPDAYFWVGKGTDPDPMGHKIPNEMGSLDVLRAYEGEDIELQLPENLTVYDIDYLAVWCVAYKHNFGHVQIPPADDLWVPPALGQTRIKPHWWYSGETGQLEDLLEAYRSDQRDAYQPAGVPQAPPSEEEMNALAPSSPRSGAPTDSQSGLAPQAGSSSGSGPHSPNTGGASSPLPPASHLTLCLLLLILVALPPLPTGLLVPELGQRRHHPCAAGNTRTTSHIAPPEFGNCRQLSPHLQVEWQAREEEVHVRLTAVMGEDEYIAFGLSPNSVRPQMLNSDIVIAYYDHDDGSFHAIDYTVTAKKQCTGKIGVCPDERVNGRNDASVISGERKNGVTIITFERPYKTNDPMDIPISRASEQRTVIAAIGPLSPSKEASYHEDFITDNHVQLDFKSVGDNTCNPKPGAGPESPRYPPWEPRVLRAITNFTATIGPTGGDRGYSLVTSYRSWNLAWWIEDKLIPEIYVERGQTYYFTVHGGNDHSDIARYHPLYITSSPEGGFNMKTSEEQQNERIFAGVAYSKLRMPEPTAVGSLCQWKHIGQDMWQQSETFETYKDSLYKSCDSGLPGSLVWTVAEDTPDLVYYQCYSHRNMGWKIHVVDSGYKQPRKGDNGGVSLTSSPFVLLSSFLLFLFLQPSTSVTPLALTPPLR
;
A
#
# COMPACT_ATOMS: atom_id res chain seq x y z
N MET A 1 -26.42 -55.23 49.68
CA MET A 1 -25.27 -54.47 49.14
C MET A 1 -25.52 -54.28 47.64
N HIS A 2 -25.36 -53.07 47.12
CA HIS A 2 -25.25 -52.87 45.68
C HIS A 2 -23.81 -53.12 45.24
N PHE A 3 -23.62 -53.64 44.03
CA PHE A 3 -22.55 -53.21 43.14
C PHE A 3 -23.09 -53.18 41.71
N LEU A 4 -22.78 -52.12 40.99
CA LEU A 4 -23.19 -51.90 39.60
C LEU A 4 -22.16 -52.54 38.64
N PRO A 5 -22.56 -52.92 37.40
CA PRO A 5 -21.58 -53.17 36.34
C PRO A 5 -20.81 -51.88 36.01
N PRO A 6 -19.59 -51.99 35.47
CA PRO A 6 -18.72 -50.82 35.23
C PRO A 6 -19.28 -49.90 34.13
N LEU A 7 -19.00 -48.60 34.28
CA LEU A 7 -19.18 -47.62 33.21
C LEU A 7 -18.25 -47.99 32.04
N THR A 8 -18.82 -48.11 30.85
CA THR A 8 -18.05 -48.24 29.61
C THR A 8 -17.71 -46.84 29.11
N ASP A 9 -16.49 -46.40 29.42
CA ASP A 9 -15.95 -45.16 28.89
C ASP A 9 -15.92 -45.24 27.35
N THR A 10 -16.48 -44.22 26.70
CA THR A 10 -16.86 -44.26 25.28
C THR A 10 -16.33 -43.06 24.49
N PHE A 11 -15.12 -42.61 24.84
CA PHE A 11 -14.29 -41.78 23.96
C PHE A 11 -13.76 -42.58 22.76
N GLY A 12 -14.65 -42.90 21.82
CA GLY A 12 -14.27 -43.38 20.50
C GLY A 12 -13.65 -42.24 19.69
N GLN A 13 -12.31 -42.18 19.67
CA GLN A 13 -11.58 -41.28 18.76
C GLN A 13 -11.97 -41.62 17.31
N GLN A 14 -12.60 -40.67 16.62
CA GLN A 14 -12.89 -40.82 15.19
C GLN A 14 -11.61 -40.58 14.40
N GLN A 15 -11.03 -41.65 13.85
CA GLN A 15 -9.78 -41.57 13.11
C GLN A 15 -9.89 -40.58 11.95
N GLN A 16 -9.02 -39.57 11.94
CA GLN A 16 -9.02 -38.46 10.99
C GLN A 16 -9.06 -38.95 9.54
N LYS A 17 -10.11 -38.57 8.80
CA LYS A 17 -10.29 -39.00 7.41
C LYS A 17 -9.31 -38.26 6.48
N ARG A 18 -8.48 -39.03 5.77
CA ARG A 18 -7.47 -38.55 4.82
C ARG A 18 -7.83 -38.94 3.38
N ASP A 19 -7.55 -38.06 2.43
CA ASP A 19 -7.70 -38.32 0.98
C ASP A 19 -6.49 -37.72 0.23
N ARG A 20 -5.69 -38.56 -0.44
CA ARG A 20 -4.49 -38.12 -1.19
C ARG A 20 -4.79 -37.13 -2.33
N ARG A 21 -6.07 -36.93 -2.71
CA ARG A 21 -6.52 -35.97 -3.73
C ARG A 21 -7.14 -34.69 -3.17
N LYS A 22 -7.41 -34.60 -1.87
CA LYS A 22 -8.11 -33.46 -1.23
C LYS A 22 -7.46 -32.97 0.07
N GLY A 23 -6.60 -33.77 0.68
CA GLY A 23 -5.92 -33.49 1.94
C GLY A 23 -6.62 -34.11 3.16
N ALA A 24 -6.49 -33.47 4.31
CA ALA A 24 -7.11 -33.90 5.56
C ALA A 24 -8.55 -33.36 5.68
N TYR A 25 -9.53 -34.20 5.98
CA TYR A 25 -10.92 -33.76 6.16
C TYR A 25 -11.06 -32.97 7.47
N ILE A 26 -11.61 -31.76 7.40
CA ILE A 26 -11.98 -30.95 8.57
C ILE A 26 -13.44 -31.23 8.95
N GLY A 27 -14.35 -31.15 7.99
CA GLY A 27 -15.78 -31.35 8.25
C GLY A 27 -16.68 -30.80 7.13
N GLN A 28 -17.97 -30.70 7.41
CA GLN A 28 -18.94 -30.06 6.53
C GLN A 28 -19.39 -28.73 7.15
N LEU A 29 -19.52 -27.68 6.32
CA LEU A 29 -20.06 -26.40 6.76
C LEU A 29 -21.50 -26.59 7.27
N GLN A 30 -21.73 -26.23 8.53
CA GLN A 30 -23.06 -26.12 9.11
C GLN A 30 -23.77 -24.90 8.50
N THR A 31 -24.79 -25.15 7.69
CA THR A 31 -25.66 -24.09 7.15
C THR A 31 -26.43 -23.41 8.28
N LEU A 32 -26.33 -22.08 8.37
CA LEU A 32 -27.14 -21.24 9.27
C LEU A 32 -28.06 -20.33 8.46
N GLN A 33 -27.54 -19.67 7.43
CA GLN A 33 -28.27 -18.78 6.51
C GLN A 33 -27.67 -18.84 5.09
N HIS A 34 -28.33 -18.21 4.11
CA HIS A 34 -27.82 -18.01 2.75
C HIS A 34 -27.35 -19.27 2.00
N GLU A 35 -27.94 -20.42 2.31
CA GLU A 35 -27.68 -21.73 1.69
C GLU A 35 -26.22 -22.22 1.80
N VAL A 36 -25.43 -21.61 2.71
CA VAL A 36 -24.01 -21.91 2.94
C VAL A 36 -23.78 -23.39 3.21
N SER A 37 -23.07 -24.06 2.31
CA SER A 37 -22.75 -25.49 2.42
C SER A 37 -21.49 -25.82 1.63
N GLY A 38 -20.86 -26.95 1.95
CA GLY A 38 -19.60 -27.42 1.35
C GLY A 38 -18.83 -28.33 2.31
N LYS A 39 -17.92 -29.15 1.80
CA LYS A 39 -17.03 -30.01 2.61
C LYS A 39 -15.63 -29.41 2.65
N VAL A 40 -15.10 -29.14 3.84
CA VAL A 40 -13.82 -28.45 4.04
C VAL A 40 -12.72 -29.47 4.32
N TRP A 41 -11.58 -29.28 3.64
CA TRP A 41 -10.38 -30.09 3.73
C TRP A 41 -9.15 -29.18 3.91
N ALA A 42 -8.15 -29.59 4.66
CA ALA A 42 -6.83 -28.95 4.72
C ALA A 42 -5.90 -29.56 3.67
N VAL A 43 -5.48 -28.74 2.70
CA VAL A 43 -4.56 -29.10 1.62
C VAL A 43 -3.13 -29.17 2.13
N ASP A 44 -2.75 -28.21 2.97
CA ASP A 44 -1.49 -28.17 3.73
C ASP A 44 -1.70 -27.34 5.01
N GLU A 45 -0.64 -26.74 5.58
CA GLU A 45 -0.77 -25.94 6.82
C GLU A 45 -1.47 -24.59 6.61
N ASP A 46 -1.46 -24.04 5.39
CA ASP A 46 -1.95 -22.69 5.08
C ASP A 46 -3.02 -22.65 3.97
N LYS A 47 -3.50 -23.79 3.47
CA LYS A 47 -4.54 -23.86 2.41
C LYS A 47 -5.71 -24.78 2.73
N LEU A 48 -6.91 -24.28 2.45
CA LEU A 48 -8.17 -25.01 2.58
C LEU A 48 -8.74 -25.29 1.19
N PHE A 49 -9.30 -26.48 1.01
CA PHE A 49 -10.11 -26.84 -0.15
C PHE A 49 -11.55 -27.08 0.30
N ILE A 50 -12.50 -26.44 -0.38
CA ILE A 50 -13.93 -26.63 -0.15
C ILE A 50 -14.54 -27.33 -1.36
N GLU A 51 -14.94 -28.58 -1.16
CA GLU A 51 -15.64 -29.39 -2.16
C GLU A 51 -17.13 -29.01 -2.19
N ASN A 52 -17.65 -28.74 -3.39
CA ASN A 52 -19.06 -28.47 -3.69
C ASN A 52 -19.65 -27.33 -2.84
N PHE A 53 -18.95 -26.19 -2.79
CA PHE A 53 -19.40 -24.99 -2.07
C PHE A 53 -20.64 -24.35 -2.71
N THR A 54 -21.57 -23.90 -1.88
CA THR A 54 -22.77 -23.16 -2.28
C THR A 54 -23.04 -21.98 -1.35
N PHE A 55 -23.45 -20.85 -1.91
CA PHE A 55 -23.86 -19.62 -1.21
C PHE A 55 -24.80 -18.81 -2.12
N ASP A 56 -25.92 -18.30 -1.59
CA ASP A 56 -26.99 -17.70 -2.41
C ASP A 56 -26.66 -16.31 -3.01
N GLY A 57 -25.54 -15.69 -2.62
CA GLY A 57 -25.09 -14.39 -3.15
C GLY A 57 -25.94 -13.19 -2.74
N ARG A 58 -26.98 -13.36 -1.90
CA ARG A 58 -27.95 -12.29 -1.59
C ARG A 58 -27.48 -11.32 -0.50
N SER A 59 -26.29 -11.51 0.05
CA SER A 59 -25.73 -10.64 1.08
C SER A 59 -24.37 -10.04 0.67
N PRO A 60 -24.30 -8.72 0.42
CA PRO A 60 -23.04 -8.04 0.11
C PRO A 60 -22.11 -7.99 1.34
N ASP A 61 -20.81 -7.77 1.16
CA ASP A 61 -19.79 -7.76 2.23
C ASP A 61 -19.70 -9.11 3.01
N THR A 62 -20.00 -10.21 2.32
CA THR A 62 -19.78 -11.60 2.78
C THR A 62 -18.42 -12.11 2.32
N PHE A 63 -17.67 -12.77 3.21
CA PHE A 63 -16.33 -13.31 2.94
C PHE A 63 -16.10 -14.68 3.59
N PHE A 64 -15.01 -15.35 3.21
CA PHE A 64 -14.44 -16.43 4.00
C PHE A 64 -13.63 -15.87 5.20
N TRP A 65 -13.74 -16.55 6.34
CA TRP A 65 -13.32 -16.03 7.64
C TRP A 65 -12.81 -17.18 8.52
N ILE A 66 -11.72 -16.99 9.26
CA ILE A 66 -11.10 -18.04 10.07
C ILE A 66 -10.64 -17.47 11.41
N GLY A 67 -10.66 -18.24 12.51
CA GLY A 67 -10.23 -17.68 13.78
C GLY A 67 -10.33 -18.61 14.98
N ASN A 68 -10.13 -18.00 16.16
CA ASN A 68 -10.08 -18.66 17.45
C ASN A 68 -11.24 -18.25 18.39
N GLY A 69 -11.41 -19.03 19.46
CA GLY A 69 -12.54 -19.02 20.37
C GLY A 69 -13.57 -20.10 20.02
N SER A 70 -14.40 -20.48 20.99
CA SER A 70 -15.36 -21.57 20.86
C SER A 70 -16.48 -21.38 19.82
N GLN A 71 -16.60 -20.19 19.22
CA GLN A 71 -17.56 -19.86 18.16
C GLN A 71 -17.01 -18.78 17.20
N PRO A 72 -17.43 -18.78 15.92
CA PRO A 72 -17.15 -17.71 14.95
C PRO A 72 -17.52 -16.33 15.46
N ASN A 73 -16.60 -15.37 15.33
CA ASN A 73 -16.71 -14.06 15.94
C ASN A 73 -15.97 -12.95 15.16
N PRO A 74 -16.23 -11.66 15.44
CA PRO A 74 -15.71 -10.53 14.66
C PRO A 74 -14.18 -10.36 14.66
N LYS A 75 -13.45 -11.04 15.57
CA LYS A 75 -11.99 -10.95 15.68
C LYS A 75 -11.25 -11.94 14.76
N GLY A 76 -11.97 -12.79 14.03
CA GLY A 76 -11.38 -13.65 13.00
C GLY A 76 -10.72 -12.88 11.87
N HIS A 77 -9.95 -13.61 11.09
CA HIS A 77 -9.15 -13.12 9.97
C HIS A 77 -9.84 -13.40 8.64
N LEU A 78 -9.69 -12.44 7.73
CA LEU A 78 -10.27 -12.47 6.38
C LEU A 78 -9.44 -13.37 5.46
N VAL A 79 -10.04 -14.46 4.99
CA VAL A 79 -9.45 -15.36 3.99
C VAL A 79 -9.83 -14.85 2.60
N ARG A 80 -8.84 -14.52 1.77
CA ARG A 80 -9.08 -13.88 0.46
C ARG A 80 -9.49 -14.91 -0.60
N TYR A 81 -10.46 -14.54 -1.42
CA TYR A 81 -10.88 -15.30 -2.61
C TYR A 81 -11.55 -14.35 -3.64
N PRO A 82 -11.30 -14.50 -4.96
CA PRO A 82 -10.25 -15.32 -5.56
C PRO A 82 -8.84 -14.75 -5.29
N LEU A 83 -7.81 -15.59 -5.39
CA LEU A 83 -6.43 -15.21 -5.08
C LEU A 83 -5.73 -14.40 -6.19
N ASP A 84 -6.09 -14.64 -7.45
CA ASP A 84 -5.51 -13.96 -8.61
C ASP A 84 -6.30 -12.70 -9.02
N SER A 85 -7.03 -12.11 -8.05
CA SER A 85 -7.56 -10.75 -8.20
C SER A 85 -6.38 -9.77 -8.39
N PRO A 86 -6.36 -8.95 -9.45
CA PRO A 86 -5.31 -7.96 -9.66
C PRO A 86 -5.42 -6.79 -8.65
N ASP A 87 -6.61 -6.58 -8.09
CA ASP A 87 -6.85 -5.62 -7.01
C ASP A 87 -6.40 -6.20 -5.67
N GLU A 88 -5.64 -5.44 -4.87
CA GLU A 88 -5.13 -5.89 -3.55
C GLU A 88 -6.23 -6.00 -2.47
N LYS A 89 -7.51 -6.05 -2.86
CA LYS A 89 -8.70 -6.02 -2.01
C LYS A 89 -9.27 -7.42 -1.75
N PRO A 90 -10.01 -7.60 -0.64
CA PRO A 90 -10.91 -8.75 -0.50
C PRO A 90 -12.14 -8.54 -1.39
N VAL A 91 -12.29 -9.36 -2.42
CA VAL A 91 -13.52 -9.43 -3.22
C VAL A 91 -14.62 -10.07 -2.36
N GLN A 92 -15.83 -9.50 -2.38
CA GLN A 92 -16.99 -10.09 -1.69
C GLN A 92 -17.46 -11.36 -2.43
N LEU A 93 -17.93 -12.37 -1.71
CA LEU A 93 -18.42 -13.60 -2.32
C LEU A 93 -19.69 -13.33 -3.16
N SER A 94 -19.65 -13.76 -4.42
CA SER A 94 -20.81 -13.79 -5.32
C SER A 94 -21.69 -15.02 -5.05
N GLU A 95 -22.84 -15.10 -5.72
CA GLU A 95 -23.60 -16.35 -5.81
C GLU A 95 -22.70 -17.48 -6.35
N MET A 96 -22.70 -18.63 -5.68
CA MET A 96 -21.92 -19.82 -6.04
C MET A 96 -22.77 -21.06 -5.79
N LYS A 97 -22.72 -22.03 -6.71
CA LYS A 97 -23.55 -23.25 -6.67
C LYS A 97 -22.71 -24.46 -7.05
N GLY A 98 -22.42 -25.32 -6.07
CA GLY A 98 -21.63 -26.54 -6.25
C GLY A 98 -20.22 -26.30 -6.80
N GLN A 99 -19.56 -25.20 -6.43
CA GLN A 99 -18.21 -24.88 -6.93
C GLN A 99 -17.13 -25.43 -6.00
N ASP A 100 -16.07 -26.00 -6.57
CA ASP A 100 -14.88 -26.40 -5.83
C ASP A 100 -13.94 -25.20 -5.65
N ILE A 101 -13.52 -24.92 -4.41
CA ILE A 101 -12.84 -23.68 -4.03
C ILE A 101 -11.53 -23.98 -3.32
N LEU A 102 -10.42 -23.43 -3.83
CA LEU A 102 -9.12 -23.40 -3.14
C LEU A 102 -8.94 -22.03 -2.46
N LEU A 103 -8.64 -22.05 -1.16
CA LEU A 103 -8.36 -20.87 -0.33
C LEU A 103 -6.95 -20.96 0.23
N HIS A 104 -6.29 -19.80 0.33
CA HIS A 104 -5.02 -19.65 1.04
C HIS A 104 -5.27 -18.73 2.23
N LEU A 105 -4.80 -19.11 3.41
CA LEU A 105 -4.85 -18.30 4.61
C LEU A 105 -3.94 -17.05 4.45
N PRO A 106 -4.24 -15.95 5.16
CA PRO A 106 -3.30 -14.84 5.32
C PRO A 106 -1.92 -15.32 5.80
N PRO A 107 -0.81 -14.72 5.32
CA PRO A 107 0.53 -15.05 5.78
C PRO A 107 0.65 -14.98 7.31
N ARG A 108 1.46 -15.90 7.88
CA ARG A 108 1.65 -16.15 9.32
C ARG A 108 0.49 -16.87 10.05
N LEU A 109 -0.64 -17.16 9.39
CA LEU A 109 -1.69 -18.02 9.97
C LEU A 109 -1.55 -19.46 9.49
N LYS A 110 -1.75 -20.44 10.39
CA LYS A 110 -1.89 -21.86 10.05
C LYS A 110 -3.27 -22.37 10.42
N ILE A 111 -3.75 -23.38 9.71
CA ILE A 111 -5.02 -24.06 9.97
C ILE A 111 -4.99 -24.77 11.33
N THR A 112 -3.84 -25.32 11.74
CA THR A 112 -3.63 -25.96 13.04
C THR A 112 -3.78 -25.02 14.24
N ASP A 113 -3.69 -23.70 14.00
CA ASP A 113 -3.64 -22.68 15.04
C ASP A 113 -5.01 -21.98 15.17
N MET A 114 -6.05 -22.51 14.52
CA MET A 114 -7.39 -21.94 14.34
C MET A 114 -8.48 -22.92 14.85
N ASP A 115 -9.44 -22.44 15.64
CA ASP A 115 -10.56 -23.25 16.18
C ASP A 115 -11.72 -23.47 15.18
N TRP A 116 -11.89 -22.57 14.19
CA TRP A 116 -13.01 -22.62 13.25
C TRP A 116 -12.74 -21.88 11.93
N PHE A 117 -13.48 -22.30 10.89
CA PHE A 117 -13.59 -21.64 9.58
C PHE A 117 -15.06 -21.35 9.26
N SER A 118 -15.37 -20.20 8.64
CA SER A 118 -16.72 -19.67 8.49
C SER A 118 -16.92 -18.86 7.20
N VAL A 119 -18.16 -18.83 6.71
CA VAL A 119 -18.66 -17.80 5.79
C VAL A 119 -19.33 -16.72 6.64
N TRP A 120 -18.80 -15.49 6.55
CA TRP A 120 -19.05 -14.43 7.51
C TRP A 120 -19.45 -13.13 6.80
N PHE A 121 -20.55 -12.54 7.25
CA PHE A 121 -20.98 -11.20 6.86
C PHE A 121 -20.30 -10.17 7.75
N ARG A 122 -19.31 -9.46 7.20
CA ARG A 122 -18.43 -8.58 7.98
C ARG A 122 -19.19 -7.36 8.53
N ARG A 123 -19.99 -6.67 7.71
CA ARG A 123 -20.74 -5.44 8.06
C ARG A 123 -21.62 -5.55 9.30
N PHE A 124 -22.35 -6.67 9.46
CA PHE A 124 -23.26 -6.89 10.59
C PHE A 124 -22.83 -8.06 11.49
N THR A 125 -21.60 -8.55 11.32
CA THR A 125 -20.98 -9.59 12.18
C THR A 125 -21.81 -10.87 12.30
N ILE A 126 -22.31 -11.39 11.17
CA ILE A 126 -23.19 -12.57 11.14
C ILE A 126 -22.45 -13.78 10.56
N ASN A 127 -22.51 -14.91 11.27
CA ASN A 127 -22.10 -16.23 10.80
C ASN A 127 -23.21 -16.83 9.91
N TYR A 128 -22.93 -17.09 8.63
CA TYR A 128 -23.86 -17.74 7.71
C TYR A 128 -23.65 -19.25 7.60
N GLY A 129 -22.45 -19.71 7.89
CA GLY A 129 -22.16 -21.11 8.13
C GLY A 129 -20.72 -21.31 8.55
N HIS A 130 -20.43 -22.38 9.27
CA HIS A 130 -19.09 -22.63 9.80
C HIS A 130 -18.80 -24.12 10.00
N VAL A 131 -17.53 -24.43 10.19
CA VAL A 131 -17.03 -25.74 10.60
C VAL A 131 -15.98 -25.53 11.68
N HIS A 132 -15.98 -26.38 12.71
CA HIS A 132 -14.89 -26.43 13.69
C HIS A 132 -13.70 -27.20 13.13
N ILE A 133 -12.51 -26.74 13.48
CA ILE A 133 -11.26 -27.39 13.09
C ILE A 133 -10.88 -28.36 14.22
N PRO A 134 -10.64 -29.66 13.93
CA PRO A 134 -10.20 -30.61 14.96
C PRO A 134 -8.82 -30.23 15.53
N SER A 135 -8.65 -30.30 16.85
CA SER A 135 -7.37 -30.02 17.50
C SER A 135 -6.32 -31.13 17.30
N ASP A 136 -6.74 -32.29 16.79
CA ASP A 136 -5.92 -33.40 16.32
C ASP A 136 -5.76 -33.42 14.78
N LEU A 137 -6.07 -32.31 14.10
CA LEU A 137 -5.87 -32.20 12.66
C LEU A 137 -4.38 -32.23 12.30
N GLU A 138 -3.96 -33.25 11.56
CA GLU A 138 -2.68 -33.33 10.85
C GLU A 138 -2.89 -33.04 9.35
N PRO A 139 -2.61 -31.81 8.85
CA PRO A 139 -2.60 -31.54 7.41
C PRO A 139 -1.44 -32.26 6.69
N PRO A 140 -1.53 -32.42 5.37
CA PRO A 140 -0.37 -32.81 4.56
C PRO A 140 0.76 -31.79 4.64
N ARG A 141 2.01 -32.23 4.48
CA ARG A 141 3.21 -31.38 4.58
C ARG A 141 4.21 -31.66 3.46
N LYS A 142 4.88 -30.61 2.99
CA LYS A 142 5.97 -30.72 2.00
C LYS A 142 7.07 -31.65 2.52
N ARG A 143 7.62 -32.51 1.65
CA ARG A 143 8.64 -33.50 2.03
C ARG A 143 9.99 -33.15 1.42
N VAL A 144 10.97 -32.87 2.28
CA VAL A 144 12.37 -32.71 1.88
C VAL A 144 13.02 -34.08 1.69
N LEU A 145 13.80 -34.19 0.62
CA LEU A 145 14.65 -35.31 0.20
C LEU A 145 16.11 -34.82 0.14
N PRO A 146 17.12 -35.70 0.12
CA PRO A 146 18.50 -35.29 -0.11
C PRO A 146 18.71 -34.75 -1.55
N GLU A 147 19.92 -34.26 -1.83
CA GLU A 147 20.38 -33.95 -3.20
C GLU A 147 20.41 -35.20 -4.10
N PHE A 148 20.49 -34.98 -5.43
CA PHE A 148 20.79 -36.04 -6.38
C PHE A 148 22.13 -36.72 -6.06
N GLN A 149 22.15 -38.07 -6.06
CA GLN A 149 23.39 -38.85 -6.00
C GLN A 149 24.32 -38.46 -7.16
N ARG A 150 25.57 -38.08 -6.85
CA ARG A 150 26.51 -37.50 -7.83
C ARG A 150 27.23 -38.59 -8.64
N LEU A 151 26.52 -39.29 -9.54
CA LEU A 151 27.05 -40.46 -10.25
C LEU A 151 27.83 -40.11 -11.52
N ALA A 152 27.34 -39.20 -12.36
CA ALA A 152 28.00 -38.79 -13.60
C ALA A 152 27.68 -37.34 -13.99
N HIS A 153 28.34 -36.83 -15.06
CA HIS A 153 28.04 -35.54 -15.71
C HIS A 153 27.97 -34.31 -14.77
N GLN A 154 28.72 -34.37 -13.66
CA GLN A 154 28.73 -33.38 -12.58
C GLN A 154 27.37 -33.11 -11.91
N LEU A 155 26.39 -34.02 -12.07
CA LEU A 155 25.05 -33.87 -11.54
C LEU A 155 25.08 -33.66 -10.02
N ARG A 156 24.47 -32.56 -9.57
CA ARG A 156 24.26 -32.21 -8.16
C ARG A 156 23.12 -31.20 -8.05
N SER A 157 22.53 -31.11 -6.88
CA SER A 157 21.52 -30.11 -6.51
C SER A 157 21.70 -29.73 -5.03
N GLY A 158 20.87 -28.84 -4.51
CA GLY A 158 20.55 -28.84 -3.09
C GLY A 158 19.54 -29.96 -2.75
N ASN A 159 19.04 -29.96 -1.52
CA ASN A 159 18.00 -30.88 -1.07
C ASN A 159 16.70 -30.68 -1.86
N ILE A 160 16.22 -31.73 -2.51
CA ILE A 160 15.01 -31.71 -3.35
C ILE A 160 13.77 -31.68 -2.45
N THR A 161 12.75 -30.89 -2.81
CA THR A 161 11.51 -30.79 -2.01
C THR A 161 10.29 -31.18 -2.83
N ILE A 162 9.54 -32.20 -2.37
CA ILE A 162 8.19 -32.49 -2.86
C ILE A 162 7.26 -31.38 -2.32
N LEU A 163 6.76 -30.54 -3.21
CA LEU A 163 5.85 -29.44 -2.89
C LEU A 163 4.40 -29.92 -2.75
N ASP A 164 4.00 -30.85 -3.61
CA ASP A 164 2.68 -31.48 -3.66
C ASP A 164 2.77 -32.86 -4.34
N ALA A 165 1.63 -33.53 -4.55
CA ALA A 165 1.54 -34.87 -5.12
C ALA A 165 2.08 -35.02 -6.55
N ARG A 166 2.38 -33.94 -7.28
CA ARG A 166 2.97 -33.94 -8.64
C ARG A 166 4.18 -33.02 -8.80
N THR A 167 4.44 -32.08 -7.89
CA THR A 167 5.44 -31.01 -8.11
C THR A 167 6.67 -31.14 -7.20
N PHE A 168 7.86 -31.16 -7.81
CA PHE A 168 9.16 -31.12 -7.14
C PHE A 168 9.83 -29.76 -7.33
N TYR A 169 10.49 -29.24 -6.29
CA TYR A 169 11.44 -28.13 -6.37
C TYR A 169 12.86 -28.64 -6.16
N ILE A 170 13.76 -28.26 -7.06
CA ILE A 170 15.16 -28.70 -7.14
C ILE A 170 16.04 -27.45 -7.14
N PRO A 171 16.58 -27.03 -5.99
CA PRO A 171 17.45 -25.87 -5.91
C PRO A 171 18.86 -26.19 -6.42
N ASN A 172 19.57 -25.17 -6.92
CA ASN A 172 21.01 -25.19 -7.23
C ASN A 172 21.45 -26.36 -8.15
N LEU A 173 20.60 -26.74 -9.09
CA LEU A 173 20.85 -27.83 -10.04
C LEU A 173 22.05 -27.49 -10.93
N HIS A 174 22.97 -28.44 -11.03
CA HIS A 174 24.05 -28.41 -12.00
C HIS A 174 24.09 -29.71 -12.80
N TYR A 175 24.35 -29.62 -14.10
CA TYR A 175 24.54 -30.77 -15.00
C TYR A 175 25.31 -30.29 -16.25
N ASP A 176 26.32 -31.05 -16.69
CA ASP A 176 27.28 -30.57 -17.69
C ASP A 176 26.80 -30.57 -19.15
N GLY A 177 25.55 -31.00 -19.41
CA GLY A 177 24.93 -30.97 -20.74
C GLY A 177 25.49 -31.97 -21.76
N LYS A 178 26.43 -32.85 -21.40
CA LYS A 178 27.13 -33.73 -22.37
C LYS A 178 26.46 -35.09 -22.61
N GLY A 179 25.34 -35.38 -21.96
CA GLY A 179 24.53 -36.55 -22.27
C GLY A 179 23.69 -36.31 -23.53
N PRO A 180 23.91 -37.04 -24.65
CA PRO A 180 23.28 -36.72 -25.94
C PRO A 180 21.78 -37.05 -26.01
N ASP A 181 21.24 -37.71 -24.98
CA ASP A 181 19.88 -38.25 -24.93
C ASP A 181 19.44 -38.37 -23.45
N ALA A 182 19.70 -37.30 -22.67
CA ALA A 182 19.48 -37.22 -21.23
C ALA A 182 18.17 -36.51 -20.89
N TYR A 183 17.43 -37.02 -19.90
CA TYR A 183 16.11 -36.55 -19.49
C TYR A 183 15.89 -36.67 -17.99
N PHE A 184 14.91 -35.92 -17.47
CA PHE A 184 14.32 -36.22 -16.16
C PHE A 184 13.48 -37.50 -16.26
N TRP A 185 13.64 -38.38 -15.28
CA TRP A 185 13.22 -39.77 -15.37
C TRP A 185 12.70 -40.26 -14.01
N VAL A 186 11.58 -40.97 -14.01
CA VAL A 186 10.93 -41.49 -12.79
C VAL A 186 10.47 -42.93 -13.02
N GLY A 187 10.34 -43.72 -11.96
CA GLY A 187 9.94 -45.13 -12.11
C GLY A 187 9.83 -45.85 -10.78
N LYS A 188 9.89 -47.18 -10.82
CA LYS A 188 9.74 -48.05 -9.64
C LYS A 188 10.94 -48.98 -9.46
N GLY A 189 11.19 -49.38 -8.21
CA GLY A 189 12.37 -50.14 -7.81
C GLY A 189 13.46 -49.27 -7.18
N THR A 190 14.55 -49.91 -6.73
CA THR A 190 15.62 -49.25 -5.96
C THR A 190 16.54 -48.37 -6.78
N ASP A 191 16.56 -48.52 -8.10
CA ASP A 191 17.54 -47.89 -8.98
C ASP A 191 16.89 -47.52 -10.32
N PRO A 192 17.22 -46.35 -10.90
CA PRO A 192 16.79 -45.96 -12.24
C PRO A 192 17.15 -46.97 -13.33
N ASP A 193 16.17 -47.24 -14.19
CA ASP A 193 16.23 -48.32 -15.16
C ASP A 193 15.56 -47.94 -16.51
N PRO A 194 15.77 -48.73 -17.59
CA PRO A 194 15.22 -48.43 -18.91
C PRO A 194 13.69 -48.51 -19.05
N MET A 195 12.96 -49.07 -18.07
CA MET A 195 11.49 -49.16 -18.05
C MET A 195 10.82 -47.94 -17.39
N GLY A 196 11.60 -47.07 -16.75
CA GLY A 196 11.11 -45.80 -16.23
C GLY A 196 10.53 -44.88 -17.31
N HIS A 197 10.00 -43.74 -16.87
CA HIS A 197 9.23 -42.81 -17.67
C HIS A 197 9.90 -41.45 -17.70
N LYS A 198 10.04 -40.90 -18.91
CA LYS A 198 10.45 -39.51 -19.11
C LYS A 198 9.35 -38.58 -18.60
N ILE A 199 9.74 -37.56 -17.84
CA ILE A 199 8.87 -36.45 -17.44
C ILE A 199 9.33 -35.14 -18.10
N PRO A 200 8.46 -34.11 -18.18
CA PRO A 200 8.84 -32.80 -18.69
C PRO A 200 9.94 -32.13 -17.85
N ASN A 201 10.70 -31.24 -18.49
CA ASN A 201 11.62 -30.31 -17.83
C ASN A 201 10.90 -29.05 -17.31
N GLU A 202 11.66 -28.08 -16.80
CA GLU A 202 11.14 -26.84 -16.20
C GLU A 202 10.38 -25.93 -17.17
N MET A 203 10.52 -26.17 -18.48
CA MET A 203 9.81 -25.48 -19.55
C MET A 203 8.61 -26.27 -20.08
N GLY A 204 8.26 -27.40 -19.45
CA GLY A 204 7.23 -28.33 -19.93
C GLY A 204 7.64 -29.15 -21.16
N SER A 205 8.90 -29.06 -21.61
CA SER A 205 9.40 -29.79 -22.77
C SER A 205 9.87 -31.21 -22.41
N LEU A 206 9.75 -32.13 -23.36
CA LEU A 206 10.28 -33.49 -23.31
C LEU A 206 11.58 -33.65 -24.13
N ASP A 207 12.21 -32.55 -24.53
CA ASP A 207 13.48 -32.53 -25.27
C ASP A 207 14.69 -32.94 -24.39
N VAL A 208 15.83 -33.16 -25.03
CA VAL A 208 17.10 -33.49 -24.34
C VAL A 208 17.51 -32.35 -23.41
N LEU A 209 17.93 -32.67 -22.19
CA LEU A 209 18.34 -31.69 -21.19
C LEU A 209 19.57 -30.89 -21.65
N ARG A 210 19.42 -29.57 -21.60
CA ARG A 210 20.50 -28.58 -21.64
C ARG A 210 21.45 -28.72 -20.44
N ALA A 211 22.56 -28.00 -20.46
CA ALA A 211 23.35 -27.77 -19.25
C ALA A 211 22.58 -26.90 -18.24
N TYR A 212 22.86 -27.11 -16.96
CA TYR A 212 22.39 -26.28 -15.85
C TYR A 212 23.60 -25.84 -15.01
N GLU A 213 23.66 -24.57 -14.60
CA GLU A 213 24.81 -24.00 -13.88
C GLU A 213 24.42 -23.32 -12.56
N GLY A 214 23.80 -24.08 -11.64
CA GLY A 214 23.43 -23.61 -10.30
C GLY A 214 22.01 -23.04 -10.24
N GLU A 215 21.09 -23.65 -10.98
CA GLU A 215 19.74 -23.12 -11.22
C GLU A 215 18.69 -23.74 -10.29
N ASP A 216 17.75 -22.93 -9.83
CA ASP A 216 16.57 -23.39 -9.10
C ASP A 216 15.44 -23.69 -10.10
N ILE A 217 14.96 -24.94 -10.12
CA ILE A 217 13.87 -25.36 -11.02
C ILE A 217 12.72 -26.03 -10.29
N GLU A 218 11.52 -25.95 -10.86
CA GLU A 218 10.38 -26.80 -10.50
C GLU A 218 10.08 -27.79 -11.64
N LEU A 219 9.81 -29.05 -11.29
CA LEU A 219 9.41 -30.11 -12.20
C LEU A 219 8.03 -30.63 -11.82
N GLN A 220 7.16 -30.83 -12.81
CA GLN A 220 5.81 -31.36 -12.59
C GLN A 220 5.63 -32.71 -13.29
N LEU A 221 5.09 -33.68 -12.55
CA LEU A 221 4.68 -34.98 -13.07
C LEU A 221 3.44 -34.84 -13.98
N PRO A 222 3.38 -35.60 -15.09
CA PRO A 222 2.19 -35.72 -15.94
C PRO A 222 0.91 -36.05 -15.15
N GLU A 223 -0.25 -35.64 -15.65
CA GLU A 223 -1.53 -35.75 -14.93
C GLU A 223 -1.90 -37.18 -14.49
N ASN A 224 -1.40 -38.19 -15.20
CA ASN A 224 -1.64 -39.61 -14.92
C ASN A 224 -0.67 -40.22 -13.89
N LEU A 225 0.21 -39.43 -13.28
CA LEU A 225 1.29 -39.89 -12.40
C LEU A 225 1.44 -38.97 -11.17
N THR A 226 1.59 -39.57 -9.98
CA THR A 226 1.88 -38.84 -8.74
C THR A 226 3.15 -39.36 -8.06
N VAL A 227 3.64 -38.64 -7.06
CA VAL A 227 4.75 -39.09 -6.20
C VAL A 227 4.42 -40.36 -5.39
N TYR A 228 3.15 -40.78 -5.35
CA TYR A 228 2.73 -42.06 -4.78
C TYR A 228 2.87 -43.24 -5.74
N ASP A 229 3.14 -42.96 -7.03
CA ASP A 229 3.23 -43.94 -8.11
C ASP A 229 4.69 -44.18 -8.55
N ILE A 230 5.68 -43.59 -7.87
CA ILE A 230 7.10 -43.67 -8.21
C ILE A 230 7.98 -43.84 -6.96
N ASP A 231 9.05 -44.60 -7.10
CA ASP A 231 10.04 -44.87 -6.04
C ASP A 231 11.32 -44.03 -6.22
N TYR A 232 11.57 -43.46 -7.42
CA TYR A 232 12.73 -42.60 -7.70
C TYR A 232 12.42 -41.41 -8.62
N LEU A 233 13.25 -40.36 -8.49
CA LEU A 233 13.43 -39.28 -9.47
C LEU A 233 14.92 -39.19 -9.85
N ALA A 234 15.22 -39.09 -11.14
CA ALA A 234 16.57 -39.21 -11.69
C ALA A 234 16.82 -38.31 -12.90
N VAL A 235 18.11 -38.13 -13.24
CA VAL A 235 18.55 -37.77 -14.60
C VAL A 235 19.14 -39.02 -15.26
N TRP A 236 18.54 -39.42 -16.38
CA TRP A 236 18.84 -40.68 -17.07
C TRP A 236 19.12 -40.44 -18.55
N CYS A 237 20.18 -41.07 -19.08
CA CYS A 237 20.47 -41.06 -20.50
C CYS A 237 19.97 -42.34 -21.17
N VAL A 238 19.02 -42.20 -22.09
CA VAL A 238 18.32 -43.32 -22.75
C VAL A 238 19.25 -44.03 -23.73
N ALA A 239 19.93 -43.30 -24.62
CA ALA A 239 20.88 -43.85 -25.60
C ALA A 239 21.97 -44.74 -24.99
N TYR A 240 22.48 -44.39 -23.80
CA TYR A 240 23.50 -45.17 -23.09
C TYR A 240 22.96 -46.03 -21.94
N LYS A 241 21.65 -45.96 -21.64
CA LYS A 241 21.00 -46.61 -20.49
C LYS A 241 21.75 -46.37 -19.17
N HIS A 242 22.10 -45.10 -18.92
CA HIS A 242 23.01 -44.71 -17.84
C HIS A 242 22.37 -43.70 -16.90
N ASN A 243 22.43 -44.02 -15.60
CA ASN A 243 21.97 -43.17 -14.51
C ASN A 243 23.04 -42.11 -14.20
N PHE A 244 22.72 -40.82 -14.40
CA PHE A 244 23.65 -39.74 -14.06
C PHE A 244 23.53 -39.32 -12.59
N GLY A 245 22.43 -39.71 -11.95
CA GLY A 245 22.18 -39.50 -10.53
C GLY A 245 20.68 -39.43 -10.23
N HIS A 246 20.33 -39.79 -9.00
CA HIS A 246 18.94 -39.94 -8.60
C HIS A 246 18.72 -39.68 -7.11
N VAL A 247 17.45 -39.53 -6.74
CA VAL A 247 16.94 -39.44 -5.37
C VAL A 247 15.82 -40.45 -5.19
N GLN A 248 15.74 -41.05 -4.01
CA GLN A 248 14.71 -42.02 -3.64
C GLN A 248 13.49 -41.29 -3.05
N ILE A 249 12.30 -41.72 -3.44
CA ILE A 249 11.02 -41.27 -2.88
C ILE A 249 10.66 -42.21 -1.71
N PRO A 250 10.24 -41.70 -0.54
CA PRO A 250 9.77 -42.54 0.55
C PRO A 250 8.55 -43.37 0.14
N PRO A 251 8.36 -44.60 0.67
CA PRO A 251 7.17 -45.40 0.40
C PRO A 251 5.89 -44.61 0.62
N ALA A 252 4.88 -44.85 -0.21
CA ALA A 252 3.64 -44.06 -0.25
C ALA A 252 2.91 -43.94 1.11
N ASP A 253 3.12 -44.88 2.03
CA ASP A 253 2.50 -44.89 3.36
C ASP A 253 3.25 -44.04 4.39
N ASP A 254 4.56 -43.79 4.18
CA ASP A 254 5.35 -42.79 4.92
C ASP A 254 5.21 -41.37 4.34
N LEU A 255 4.46 -41.22 3.24
CA LEU A 255 4.35 -40.00 2.45
C LEU A 255 2.97 -39.33 2.63
N TRP A 256 2.93 -38.16 3.27
CA TRP A 256 1.71 -37.36 3.46
C TRP A 256 1.92 -35.94 2.96
N VAL A 257 1.98 -35.78 1.63
CA VAL A 257 2.24 -34.51 0.94
C VAL A 257 0.94 -33.87 0.39
N PRO A 258 0.92 -32.55 0.14
CA PRO A 258 -0.29 -31.86 -0.33
C PRO A 258 -0.85 -32.41 -1.65
N PRO A 259 -2.17 -32.45 -1.88
CA PRO A 259 -2.74 -32.83 -3.17
C PRO A 259 -2.43 -31.79 -4.25
N ALA A 260 -2.20 -32.20 -5.49
CA ALA A 260 -1.79 -31.32 -6.59
C ALA A 260 -2.99 -30.58 -7.25
N LEU A 261 -3.62 -29.66 -6.50
CA LEU A 261 -4.83 -28.91 -6.88
C LEU A 261 -4.54 -27.59 -7.64
N GLY A 262 -3.30 -27.36 -8.08
CA GLY A 262 -2.89 -26.12 -8.76
C GLY A 262 -2.44 -25.00 -7.82
N GLN A 263 -2.28 -25.27 -6.52
CA GLN A 263 -1.76 -24.30 -5.54
C GLN A 263 -0.28 -23.94 -5.72
N THR A 264 0.46 -24.79 -6.45
CA THR A 264 1.84 -24.56 -6.91
C THR A 264 1.80 -23.75 -8.20
N ARG A 265 2.30 -22.51 -8.14
CA ARG A 265 2.25 -21.58 -9.27
C ARG A 265 3.29 -21.95 -10.33
N ILE A 266 2.85 -22.64 -11.38
CA ILE A 266 3.60 -22.81 -12.64
C ILE A 266 3.77 -21.44 -13.31
N LYS A 267 4.71 -20.62 -12.83
CA LYS A 267 5.04 -19.28 -13.36
C LYS A 267 6.55 -19.02 -13.26
N PRO A 268 7.36 -19.51 -14.21
CA PRO A 268 8.75 -19.08 -14.32
C PRO A 268 8.84 -17.57 -14.57
N HIS A 269 9.92 -16.93 -14.10
CA HIS A 269 10.04 -15.46 -14.02
C HIS A 269 9.96 -14.70 -15.36
N TRP A 270 9.96 -15.38 -16.50
CA TRP A 270 10.05 -14.80 -17.85
C TRP A 270 8.73 -14.79 -18.65
N TRP A 271 7.59 -15.08 -18.02
CA TRP A 271 6.25 -15.10 -18.70
C TRP A 271 5.73 -13.73 -19.19
N TYR A 272 6.46 -12.62 -18.96
CA TYR A 272 6.22 -11.32 -19.61
C TYR A 272 6.99 -11.17 -20.94
N SER A 273 6.98 -12.22 -21.77
CA SER A 273 7.47 -12.13 -23.16
C SER A 273 6.71 -13.08 -24.11
N GLY A 274 5.63 -12.58 -24.74
CA GLY A 274 5.24 -13.07 -26.06
C GLY A 274 4.03 -14.01 -26.24
N GLU A 275 2.95 -13.92 -25.46
CA GLU A 275 1.65 -14.54 -25.81
C GLU A 275 0.55 -13.55 -26.24
N THR A 276 0.89 -12.66 -27.18
CA THR A 276 -0.10 -11.92 -28.01
C THR A 276 -0.21 -12.49 -29.43
N GLY A 277 0.65 -13.44 -29.82
CA GLY A 277 0.79 -13.92 -31.20
C GLY A 277 -0.48 -14.53 -31.82
N GLN A 278 -1.22 -15.37 -31.09
CA GLN A 278 -2.44 -16.00 -31.64
C GLN A 278 -3.70 -15.13 -31.56
N LEU A 279 -3.72 -14.09 -30.71
CA LEU A 279 -4.87 -13.20 -30.64
C LEU A 279 -4.77 -12.05 -31.65
N GLU A 280 -3.56 -11.53 -31.93
CA GLU A 280 -3.38 -10.52 -32.98
C GLU A 280 -3.56 -11.11 -34.39
N ASP A 281 -3.18 -12.37 -34.67
CA ASP A 281 -3.48 -13.00 -35.97
C ASP A 281 -5.00 -13.13 -36.22
N LEU A 282 -5.78 -13.48 -35.19
CA LEU A 282 -7.24 -13.54 -35.26
C LEU A 282 -7.90 -12.16 -35.29
N LEU A 283 -7.34 -11.17 -34.57
CA LEU A 283 -7.83 -9.80 -34.60
C LEU A 283 -7.48 -9.09 -35.92
N GLU A 284 -6.35 -9.36 -36.55
CA GLU A 284 -6.00 -8.75 -37.84
C GLU A 284 -6.82 -9.34 -38.98
N ALA A 285 -7.18 -10.63 -38.92
CA ALA A 285 -8.20 -11.22 -39.78
C ALA A 285 -9.57 -10.51 -39.61
N TYR A 286 -9.99 -10.25 -38.37
CA TYR A 286 -11.25 -9.55 -38.07
C TYR A 286 -11.21 -8.05 -38.47
N ARG A 287 -10.07 -7.37 -38.29
CA ARG A 287 -9.83 -6.00 -38.74
C ARG A 287 -9.68 -5.91 -40.26
N SER A 288 -9.36 -7.00 -40.96
CA SER A 288 -9.42 -7.05 -42.42
C SER A 288 -10.87 -6.98 -42.89
N ASP A 289 -11.73 -7.86 -42.38
CA ASP A 289 -13.14 -7.95 -42.77
C ASP A 289 -13.95 -6.67 -42.43
N GLN A 290 -13.56 -5.96 -41.36
CA GLN A 290 -14.14 -4.67 -41.00
C GLN A 290 -13.63 -3.47 -41.82
N ARG A 291 -12.54 -3.57 -42.59
CA ARG A 291 -11.98 -2.43 -43.35
C ARG A 291 -12.68 -2.16 -44.69
N ASP A 292 -13.32 -3.15 -45.29
CA ASP A 292 -14.09 -2.99 -46.53
C ASP A 292 -15.52 -2.45 -46.31
N ALA A 293 -15.92 -2.16 -45.06
CA ALA A 293 -17.29 -1.87 -44.67
C ALA A 293 -17.61 -0.40 -44.28
N TYR A 294 -16.67 0.57 -44.42
CA TYR A 294 -17.00 1.99 -44.16
C TYR A 294 -16.14 3.01 -44.95
N GLN A 295 -16.56 3.35 -46.17
CA GLN A 295 -16.05 4.54 -46.87
C GLN A 295 -16.96 5.76 -46.60
N PRO A 296 -16.45 6.84 -45.96
CA PRO A 296 -17.21 8.07 -45.78
C PRO A 296 -17.34 8.86 -47.10
N ALA A 297 -18.44 9.60 -47.26
CA ALA A 297 -18.75 10.34 -48.48
C ALA A 297 -17.73 11.47 -48.77
N GLY A 298 -17.45 11.69 -50.07
CA GLY A 298 -16.41 12.60 -50.54
C GLY A 298 -16.79 14.10 -50.54
N VAL A 299 -15.75 14.94 -50.55
CA VAL A 299 -15.82 16.39 -50.76
C VAL A 299 -15.76 16.67 -52.27
N PRO A 300 -16.56 17.60 -52.83
CA PRO A 300 -16.79 17.68 -54.28
C PRO A 300 -15.63 18.27 -55.08
N GLN A 301 -15.48 17.77 -56.32
CA GLN A 301 -14.74 18.43 -57.41
C GLN A 301 -15.72 19.01 -58.45
N ALA A 302 -15.24 19.95 -59.27
CA ALA A 302 -16.07 20.72 -60.20
C ALA A 302 -16.29 20.00 -61.57
N PRO A 303 -17.42 20.28 -62.27
CA PRO A 303 -17.71 19.74 -63.62
C PRO A 303 -16.81 20.39 -64.70
N PRO A 304 -16.53 19.71 -65.84
CA PRO A 304 -17.51 19.36 -66.88
C PRO A 304 -17.36 17.89 -67.37
N SER A 305 -18.00 17.36 -68.44
CA SER A 305 -18.78 17.95 -69.54
C SER A 305 -19.96 17.05 -70.01
N GLU A 306 -20.79 17.54 -70.92
CA GLU A 306 -22.02 16.88 -71.40
C GLU A 306 -21.77 15.80 -72.48
N GLU A 307 -21.73 14.52 -72.07
CA GLU A 307 -22.01 13.33 -72.89
C GLU A 307 -22.23 12.15 -71.90
N GLU A 308 -23.37 11.46 -71.80
CA GLU A 308 -24.62 11.52 -72.56
C GLU A 308 -25.86 11.58 -71.63
N MET A 309 -26.78 12.52 -71.86
CA MET A 309 -28.14 12.47 -71.29
C MET A 309 -29.12 11.88 -72.29
N ASN A 310 -29.54 10.61 -72.12
CA ASN A 310 -30.78 9.98 -72.64
C ASN A 310 -30.85 8.51 -72.14
N ALA A 311 -32.00 7.83 -72.02
CA ALA A 311 -33.38 8.12 -72.43
C ALA A 311 -34.43 7.75 -71.34
N LEU A 312 -35.73 7.84 -71.64
CA LEU A 312 -36.83 7.93 -70.66
C LEU A 312 -37.88 6.78 -70.69
N ALA A 313 -38.29 6.35 -69.48
CA ALA A 313 -39.64 5.86 -69.10
C ALA A 313 -40.11 4.47 -69.66
N PRO A 314 -41.28 3.88 -69.26
CA PRO A 314 -42.30 4.35 -68.29
C PRO A 314 -42.95 3.32 -67.29
N SER A 315 -43.50 3.86 -66.18
CA SER A 315 -44.78 3.51 -65.49
C SER A 315 -45.17 2.11 -64.92
N SER A 316 -45.34 2.05 -63.56
CA SER A 316 -46.59 1.69 -62.81
C SER A 316 -47.13 0.23 -62.76
N PRO A 317 -48.11 -0.16 -61.86
CA PRO A 317 -48.61 0.42 -60.58
C PRO A 317 -48.97 -0.58 -59.39
N ARG A 318 -49.37 0.00 -58.22
CA ARG A 318 -50.62 -0.27 -57.40
C ARG A 318 -50.61 -1.06 -56.04
N SER A 319 -51.18 -0.40 -55.00
CA SER A 319 -51.98 -0.92 -53.83
C SER A 319 -51.37 -1.92 -52.81
N GLY A 320 -51.77 -1.98 -51.52
CA GLY A 320 -52.79 -1.27 -50.71
C GLY A 320 -52.79 -1.68 -49.20
N ALA A 321 -53.61 -1.04 -48.35
CA ALA A 321 -53.72 -1.26 -46.87
C ALA A 321 -54.80 -2.35 -46.50
N PRO A 322 -55.33 -2.60 -45.24
CA PRO A 322 -55.45 -1.72 -44.03
C PRO A 322 -55.49 -2.34 -42.56
N THR A 323 -55.48 -1.48 -41.51
CA THR A 323 -56.22 -1.57 -40.17
C THR A 323 -56.03 -2.80 -39.21
N ASP A 324 -56.44 -2.91 -37.92
CA ASP A 324 -56.82 -2.06 -36.74
C ASP A 324 -57.01 -2.99 -35.47
N SER A 325 -57.24 -2.61 -34.19
CA SER A 325 -57.10 -1.37 -33.37
C SER A 325 -57.28 -1.63 -31.84
N GLN A 326 -56.57 -0.87 -30.98
CA GLN A 326 -56.93 -0.35 -29.62
C GLN A 326 -57.60 -1.19 -28.48
N SER A 327 -57.11 -0.92 -27.23
CA SER A 327 -57.84 -0.87 -25.92
C SER A 327 -58.37 -2.18 -25.26
N GLY A 328 -58.61 -2.26 -23.94
CA GLY A 328 -58.28 -1.34 -22.82
C GLY A 328 -59.03 -1.62 -21.48
N LEU A 329 -58.51 -1.09 -20.36
CA LEU A 329 -59.13 -0.92 -19.02
C LEU A 329 -59.42 -2.15 -18.10
N ALA A 330 -59.53 -1.86 -16.79
CA ALA A 330 -59.97 -2.73 -15.68
C ALA A 330 -61.41 -2.30 -15.20
N PRO A 331 -62.08 -2.75 -14.09
CA PRO A 331 -61.53 -2.80 -12.69
C PRO A 331 -62.14 -3.79 -11.63
N GLN A 332 -61.46 -3.88 -10.47
CA GLN A 332 -61.94 -3.97 -9.05
C GLN A 332 -62.79 -5.13 -8.43
N ALA A 333 -62.57 -5.25 -7.09
CA ALA A 333 -63.40 -5.75 -5.98
C ALA A 333 -63.54 -7.28 -5.72
N GLY A 334 -63.58 -7.75 -4.45
CA GLY A 334 -63.29 -7.08 -3.17
C GLY A 334 -63.80 -7.80 -1.89
N SER A 335 -63.55 -7.20 -0.71
CA SER A 335 -64.08 -7.52 0.65
C SER A 335 -63.54 -8.78 1.37
N SER A 336 -63.69 -9.01 2.69
CA SER A 336 -64.51 -8.34 3.74
C SER A 336 -63.97 -8.48 5.20
N SER A 337 -64.31 -7.52 6.09
CA SER A 337 -64.44 -7.59 7.60
C SER A 337 -63.28 -8.13 8.48
N GLY A 338 -63.01 -7.70 9.73
CA GLY A 338 -63.61 -6.77 10.73
C GLY A 338 -62.99 -7.11 12.13
N SER A 339 -63.17 -6.42 13.27
CA SER A 339 -63.79 -5.13 13.68
C SER A 339 -63.37 -4.78 15.14
N GLY A 340 -63.53 -3.53 15.61
CA GLY A 340 -63.25 -3.10 17.01
C GLY A 340 -64.49 -3.15 17.94
N PRO A 341 -64.59 -2.37 19.05
CA PRO A 341 -63.62 -1.46 19.71
C PRO A 341 -63.50 -1.67 21.25
N HIS A 342 -62.70 -0.87 22.00
CA HIS A 342 -63.03 -0.34 23.36
C HIS A 342 -61.93 0.54 24.03
N SER A 343 -62.32 1.28 25.07
CA SER A 343 -61.56 2.05 26.10
C SER A 343 -62.48 2.19 27.35
N PRO A 344 -62.12 2.77 28.53
CA PRO A 344 -60.92 3.56 28.94
C PRO A 344 -60.39 3.27 30.40
N ASN A 345 -59.57 4.19 30.98
CA ASN A 345 -59.37 4.47 32.44
C ASN A 345 -58.64 3.43 33.34
N THR A 346 -58.07 3.70 34.55
CA THR A 346 -57.52 4.90 35.27
C THR A 346 -56.72 4.49 36.53
N GLY A 347 -55.69 5.26 36.93
CA GLY A 347 -55.14 5.33 38.32
C GLY A 347 -53.99 4.36 38.69
N GLY A 348 -53.18 4.58 39.74
CA GLY A 348 -52.99 5.79 40.57
C GLY A 348 -52.30 5.55 41.95
N ALA A 349 -51.47 6.51 42.40
CA ALA A 349 -50.80 6.61 43.74
C ALA A 349 -49.67 5.57 44.05
N SER A 350 -48.67 5.79 44.95
CA SER A 350 -48.30 6.95 45.80
C SER A 350 -46.79 6.96 46.20
N SER A 351 -46.26 8.12 46.63
CA SER A 351 -44.90 8.44 47.18
C SER A 351 -44.71 7.98 48.67
N PRO A 352 -43.68 8.36 49.51
CA PRO A 352 -42.62 9.41 49.40
C PRO A 352 -41.19 9.26 50.07
N LEU A 353 -40.18 9.95 49.51
CA LEU A 353 -39.07 10.74 50.17
C LEU A 353 -37.98 9.99 51.04
N PRO A 354 -37.01 10.65 51.77
CA PRO A 354 -35.57 10.75 51.36
C PRO A 354 -34.58 10.51 52.57
N PRO A 355 -33.36 11.12 52.78
CA PRO A 355 -32.37 11.88 51.94
C PRO A 355 -30.85 11.52 52.14
N ALA A 356 -29.95 12.33 51.53
CA ALA A 356 -28.51 12.57 51.85
C ALA A 356 -27.46 11.49 51.44
N SER A 357 -26.13 11.73 51.30
CA SER A 357 -25.24 12.86 51.70
C SER A 357 -24.07 13.14 50.71
N HIS A 358 -23.30 14.23 50.94
CA HIS A 358 -22.09 14.66 50.18
C HIS A 358 -20.81 13.84 50.46
N LEU A 359 -19.75 13.99 49.63
CA LEU A 359 -18.49 14.67 50.01
C LEU A 359 -17.49 14.91 48.84
N THR A 360 -16.42 15.68 49.10
CA THR A 360 -15.56 16.35 48.10
C THR A 360 -14.09 16.47 48.59
N LEU A 361 -13.13 16.50 47.64
CA LEU A 361 -11.73 17.00 47.65
C LEU A 361 -10.87 17.11 48.95
N CYS A 362 -9.58 16.75 48.79
CA CYS A 362 -8.39 17.29 49.48
C CYS A 362 -8.26 17.05 51.01
N LEU A 363 -7.07 17.09 51.65
CA LEU A 363 -5.85 17.88 51.41
C LEU A 363 -4.57 17.10 51.85
N LEU A 364 -3.37 17.65 51.58
CA LEU A 364 -2.04 17.10 51.90
C LEU A 364 -1.19 18.20 52.58
N LEU A 365 -0.50 17.93 53.72
CA LEU A 365 0.35 18.94 54.39
C LEU A 365 1.40 18.39 55.39
N LEU A 366 2.71 18.72 55.18
CA LEU A 366 3.84 18.95 56.14
C LEU A 366 4.16 17.89 57.25
N ILE A 367 5.34 17.72 57.90
CA ILE A 367 6.59 18.48 58.24
C ILE A 367 7.79 17.45 58.23
N LEU A 368 8.98 17.62 57.59
CA LEU A 368 10.21 18.44 57.85
C LEU A 368 11.26 17.83 58.84
N VAL A 369 12.59 18.06 58.62
CA VAL A 369 13.81 17.77 59.46
C VAL A 369 14.41 16.32 59.30
N ALA A 370 15.73 16.00 59.21
CA ALA A 370 17.04 16.69 59.41
C ALA A 370 18.21 16.22 58.46
N LEU A 371 19.38 16.91 58.55
CA LEU A 371 20.75 16.57 58.05
C LEU A 371 21.58 15.80 59.13
N PRO A 372 22.86 15.31 58.98
CA PRO A 372 24.04 15.78 58.17
C PRO A 372 24.99 14.63 57.61
N PRO A 373 26.34 14.72 57.52
CA PRO A 373 27.25 15.54 56.67
C PRO A 373 28.29 14.76 55.79
N LEU A 374 29.19 15.50 55.11
CA LEU A 374 30.38 15.10 54.30
C LEU A 374 31.47 14.27 55.01
N PRO A 375 32.37 13.60 54.25
CA PRO A 375 33.79 14.02 54.21
C PRO A 375 34.49 13.97 52.81
N THR A 376 35.83 14.12 52.77
CA THR A 376 36.66 14.47 51.57
C THR A 376 37.89 13.54 51.35
N GLY A 377 38.51 13.62 50.15
CA GLY A 377 39.82 12.99 49.79
C GLY A 377 39.85 12.56 48.30
N LEU A 378 40.69 13.00 47.35
CA LEU A 378 42.05 13.61 47.31
C LEU A 378 43.21 12.60 47.34
N LEU A 379 43.87 12.33 46.19
CA LEU A 379 45.29 11.95 46.07
C LEU A 379 45.82 11.95 44.60
N VAL A 380 47.06 12.45 44.38
CA VAL A 380 47.87 12.41 43.14
C VAL A 380 49.37 12.42 43.51
N PRO A 381 50.18 11.44 43.02
CA PRO A 381 51.59 11.68 42.59
C PRO A 381 52.09 10.70 41.49
N GLU A 382 53.25 10.83 40.80
CA GLU A 382 54.06 11.96 40.29
C GLU A 382 55.09 11.43 39.23
N LEU A 383 55.60 12.30 38.32
CA LEU A 383 56.85 12.16 37.52
C LEU A 383 56.97 11.00 36.48
N GLY A 384 57.76 11.07 35.39
CA GLY A 384 58.67 12.09 34.81
C GLY A 384 58.98 11.71 33.33
N GLN A 385 59.92 12.27 32.54
CA GLN A 385 60.99 13.26 32.76
C GLN A 385 61.37 13.96 31.41
N ARG A 386 62.31 14.92 31.38
CA ARG A 386 62.59 15.85 30.24
C ARG A 386 63.80 15.50 29.33
N ARG A 387 63.89 16.15 28.14
CA ARG A 387 65.05 16.78 27.40
C ARG A 387 64.94 16.55 25.86
N HIS A 388 65.43 17.36 24.90
CA HIS A 388 65.77 18.82 24.78
C HIS A 388 65.82 19.22 23.27
N HIS A 389 65.97 20.51 22.94
CA HIS A 389 66.06 21.14 21.58
C HIS A 389 67.42 20.90 20.85
N PRO A 390 67.67 21.27 19.55
CA PRO A 390 67.09 22.39 18.78
C PRO A 390 66.87 22.26 17.23
N CYS A 391 66.49 23.41 16.65
CA CYS A 391 66.13 23.83 15.27
C CYS A 391 66.91 23.30 14.04
N ALA A 392 66.21 23.20 12.89
CA ALA A 392 66.58 23.85 11.61
C ALA A 392 65.48 23.75 10.52
N ALA A 393 65.57 24.61 9.50
CA ALA A 393 64.54 24.98 8.53
C ALA A 393 64.11 23.93 7.47
N GLY A 394 62.80 23.94 7.14
CA GLY A 394 62.33 24.17 5.77
C GLY A 394 62.26 23.00 4.76
N ASN A 395 61.05 22.46 4.54
CA ASN A 395 60.49 22.31 3.19
C ASN A 395 58.98 22.05 3.19
N THR A 396 58.28 22.45 2.12
CA THR A 396 56.83 22.31 1.98
C THR A 396 56.41 20.88 1.59
N ARG A 397 55.70 20.20 2.50
CA ARG A 397 54.78 19.11 2.15
C ARG A 397 53.51 19.22 2.99
N THR A 398 52.43 19.69 2.38
CA THR A 398 51.09 19.62 2.95
C THR A 398 50.62 18.17 2.86
N THR A 399 50.94 17.35 3.85
CA THR A 399 50.42 15.98 3.94
C THR A 399 48.94 16.04 4.24
N SER A 400 48.13 15.76 3.21
CA SER A 400 46.69 15.57 3.35
C SER A 400 46.43 14.33 4.21
N HIS A 401 46.27 14.52 5.51
CA HIS A 401 45.68 13.53 6.40
C HIS A 401 44.19 13.42 6.07
N ILE A 402 43.89 12.64 5.03
CA ILE A 402 42.58 12.04 4.85
C ILE A 402 42.38 11.14 6.06
N ALA A 403 41.45 11.50 6.94
CA ALA A 403 41.07 10.64 8.05
C ALA A 403 40.49 9.32 7.51
N PRO A 404 40.75 8.17 8.15
CA PRO A 404 40.07 6.93 7.78
C PRO A 404 38.55 7.09 7.98
N PRO A 405 37.71 6.36 7.24
CA PRO A 405 36.29 6.30 7.55
C PRO A 405 36.11 5.76 8.98
N GLU A 406 35.29 6.44 9.77
CA GLU A 406 34.99 6.06 11.16
C GLU A 406 34.22 4.72 11.26
N PHE A 407 33.59 4.32 10.16
CA PHE A 407 32.77 3.13 10.03
C PHE A 407 33.51 2.04 9.24
N GLY A 408 33.36 0.79 9.67
CA GLY A 408 34.08 -0.35 9.08
C GLY A 408 33.48 -0.89 7.77
N ASN A 409 32.28 -0.42 7.40
CA ASN A 409 31.56 -0.85 6.20
C ASN A 409 30.82 0.32 5.55
N CYS A 410 30.66 0.28 4.22
CA CYS A 410 29.96 1.24 3.38
C CYS A 410 29.39 0.56 2.12
N ARG A 411 28.10 0.78 1.81
CA ARG A 411 27.39 0.32 0.60
C ARG A 411 26.69 1.49 -0.10
N GLN A 412 26.89 1.63 -1.41
CA GLN A 412 26.07 2.52 -2.25
C GLN A 412 24.67 1.91 -2.42
N LEU A 413 23.60 2.71 -2.25
CA LEU A 413 22.22 2.28 -2.48
C LEU A 413 21.66 2.87 -3.79
N SER A 414 21.81 4.18 -3.98
CA SER A 414 21.55 4.88 -5.25
C SER A 414 22.67 5.90 -5.54
N PRO A 415 22.67 6.60 -6.69
CA PRO A 415 23.58 7.74 -6.91
C PRO A 415 23.45 8.86 -5.86
N HIS A 416 22.32 8.93 -5.17
CA HIS A 416 22.01 9.99 -4.21
C HIS A 416 22.01 9.51 -2.74
N LEU A 417 22.04 8.21 -2.46
CA LEU A 417 22.10 7.63 -1.11
C LEU A 417 23.18 6.54 -0.96
N GLN A 418 23.95 6.64 0.12
CA GLN A 418 24.80 5.56 0.63
C GLN A 418 24.56 5.30 2.12
N VAL A 419 24.88 4.08 2.57
CA VAL A 419 24.84 3.68 3.98
C VAL A 419 26.20 3.17 4.45
N GLU A 420 26.63 3.64 5.61
CA GLU A 420 27.79 3.17 6.37
C GLU A 420 27.29 2.50 7.67
N TRP A 421 27.92 1.41 8.12
CA TRP A 421 27.49 0.74 9.37
C TRP A 421 28.64 0.11 10.16
N GLN A 422 28.45 0.01 11.47
CA GLN A 422 29.41 -0.60 12.39
C GLN A 422 28.67 -1.26 13.56
N ALA A 423 28.91 -2.57 13.71
CA ALA A 423 28.51 -3.35 14.86
C ALA A 423 29.17 -2.84 16.16
N ARG A 424 28.37 -2.71 17.23
CA ARG A 424 28.83 -2.63 18.64
C ARG A 424 28.46 -3.92 19.38
N GLU A 425 28.58 -3.89 20.71
CA GLU A 425 28.25 -5.02 21.58
C GLU A 425 26.72 -5.23 21.69
N GLU A 426 25.95 -4.15 21.85
CA GLU A 426 24.49 -4.22 22.07
C GLU A 426 23.64 -3.54 20.97
N GLU A 427 24.23 -2.64 20.18
CA GLU A 427 23.59 -1.95 19.05
C GLU A 427 24.39 -2.00 17.73
N VAL A 428 23.77 -1.54 16.65
CA VAL A 428 24.44 -1.17 15.39
C VAL A 428 24.39 0.33 15.24
N HIS A 429 25.55 0.95 14.96
CA HIS A 429 25.58 2.34 14.47
C HIS A 429 25.39 2.32 12.96
N VAL A 430 24.46 3.13 12.45
CA VAL A 430 24.18 3.33 11.03
C VAL A 430 24.37 4.81 10.69
N ARG A 431 25.09 5.09 9.61
CA ARG A 431 25.25 6.44 9.05
C ARG A 431 24.71 6.47 7.62
N LEU A 432 23.71 7.31 7.40
CA LEU A 432 23.16 7.62 6.08
C LEU A 432 23.85 8.89 5.55
N THR A 433 24.18 8.90 4.26
CA THR A 433 24.65 10.11 3.56
C THR A 433 23.84 10.26 2.29
N ALA A 434 23.04 11.32 2.22
CA ALA A 434 22.08 11.58 1.15
C ALA A 434 22.28 12.97 0.52
N VAL A 435 22.07 13.08 -0.79
CA VAL A 435 21.82 14.36 -1.47
C VAL A 435 20.31 14.60 -1.42
N MET A 436 19.86 15.61 -0.67
CA MET A 436 18.45 15.83 -0.36
C MET A 436 18.12 17.28 0.04
N GLY A 437 16.84 17.63 -0.05
CA GLY A 437 16.27 18.90 0.40
C GLY A 437 16.26 19.09 1.92
N GLU A 438 15.61 20.17 2.36
CA GLU A 438 15.43 20.54 3.77
C GLU A 438 14.12 20.07 4.39
N ASP A 439 13.15 19.68 3.57
CA ASP A 439 11.87 19.09 3.97
C ASP A 439 11.72 17.67 3.41
N GLU A 440 12.81 16.89 3.46
CA GLU A 440 12.85 15.51 3.00
C GLU A 440 13.34 14.57 4.11
N TYR A 441 12.98 13.31 3.99
CA TYR A 441 13.44 12.22 4.86
C TYR A 441 14.20 11.16 4.04
N ILE A 442 15.06 10.42 4.74
CA ILE A 442 15.64 9.16 4.29
C ILE A 442 14.94 8.05 5.05
N ALA A 443 14.30 7.11 4.35
CA ALA A 443 13.91 5.84 4.95
C ALA A 443 15.07 4.86 4.80
N PHE A 444 15.40 4.12 5.86
CA PHE A 444 16.32 2.98 5.80
C PHE A 444 15.94 1.93 6.84
N GLY A 445 15.88 0.66 6.43
CA GLY A 445 15.65 -0.44 7.38
C GLY A 445 15.53 -1.80 6.72
N LEU A 446 14.81 -2.71 7.38
CA LEU A 446 14.79 -4.13 7.07
C LEU A 446 13.53 -4.54 6.28
N SER A 447 13.74 -5.31 5.23
CA SER A 447 12.66 -6.05 4.57
C SER A 447 12.24 -7.26 5.43
N PRO A 448 10.95 -7.55 5.60
CA PRO A 448 10.47 -8.80 6.21
C PRO A 448 10.67 -10.01 5.29
N ASN A 449 11.22 -9.80 4.09
CA ASN A 449 11.49 -10.83 3.09
C ASN A 449 12.99 -10.78 2.72
N SER A 450 13.70 -11.90 2.91
CA SER A 450 15.14 -12.02 2.63
C SER A 450 15.47 -12.26 1.15
N VAL A 451 14.48 -12.56 0.32
CA VAL A 451 14.64 -12.92 -1.10
C VAL A 451 14.32 -11.74 -2.05
N ARG A 452 13.63 -10.72 -1.56
CA ARG A 452 13.33 -9.49 -2.32
C ARG A 452 13.04 -8.29 -1.40
N PRO A 453 13.33 -7.05 -1.82
CA PRO A 453 12.91 -5.86 -1.10
C PRO A 453 11.37 -5.80 -1.01
N GLN A 454 10.85 -5.51 0.18
CA GLN A 454 9.41 -5.43 0.45
C GLN A 454 9.10 -4.37 1.51
N MET A 455 8.38 -3.32 1.12
CA MET A 455 7.94 -2.23 2.00
C MET A 455 6.81 -2.63 2.96
N LEU A 456 5.95 -3.60 2.62
CA LEU A 456 4.82 -3.96 3.47
C LEU A 456 5.26 -4.89 4.61
N ASN A 457 5.07 -4.46 5.85
CA ASN A 457 5.63 -5.01 7.10
C ASN A 457 7.16 -4.87 7.23
N SER A 458 7.77 -3.84 6.63
CA SER A 458 9.13 -3.45 7.00
C SER A 458 9.15 -2.71 8.34
N ASP A 459 10.24 -2.86 9.08
CA ASP A 459 10.67 -1.84 10.05
C ASP A 459 11.69 -0.93 9.35
N ILE A 460 11.55 0.37 9.56
CA ILE A 460 12.39 1.40 8.94
C ILE A 460 12.58 2.57 9.88
N VAL A 461 13.81 3.10 9.92
CA VAL A 461 14.09 4.38 10.54
C VAL A 461 13.87 5.47 9.49
N ILE A 462 13.03 6.45 9.85
CA ILE A 462 12.83 7.71 9.12
C ILE A 462 13.79 8.74 9.70
N ALA A 463 14.85 9.06 8.96
CA ALA A 463 15.89 10.00 9.35
C ALA A 463 15.78 11.31 8.55
N TYR A 464 15.79 12.46 9.22
CA TYR A 464 15.67 13.77 8.57
C TYR A 464 16.40 14.89 9.32
N TYR A 465 16.62 16.00 8.62
CA TYR A 465 17.04 17.28 9.19
C TYR A 465 15.80 18.17 9.31
N ASP A 466 15.63 18.86 10.44
CA ASP A 466 14.58 19.87 10.57
C ASP A 466 15.17 21.27 10.35
N HIS A 467 14.63 21.99 9.36
CA HIS A 467 15.09 23.33 9.01
C HIS A 467 14.54 24.44 9.92
N ASP A 468 13.45 24.18 10.67
CA ASP A 468 12.80 25.18 11.53
C ASP A 468 13.64 25.48 12.79
N ASP A 469 14.31 24.48 13.35
CA ASP A 469 15.18 24.61 14.54
C ASP A 469 16.65 24.16 14.32
N GLY A 470 16.95 23.53 13.18
CA GLY A 470 18.28 23.06 12.82
C GLY A 470 18.67 21.70 13.44
N SER A 471 17.71 20.96 13.98
CA SER A 471 17.94 19.64 14.59
C SER A 471 17.98 18.49 13.59
N PHE A 472 18.31 17.29 14.08
CA PHE A 472 18.33 16.06 13.28
C PHE A 472 17.56 14.96 14.02
N HIS A 473 16.80 14.19 13.27
CA HIS A 473 15.92 13.15 13.78
C HIS A 473 16.22 11.79 13.14
N ALA A 474 15.96 10.74 13.91
CA ALA A 474 15.86 9.35 13.49
C ALA A 474 14.71 8.77 14.31
N ILE A 475 13.66 8.31 13.64
CA ILE A 475 12.41 7.85 14.26
C ILE A 475 12.08 6.47 13.69
N ASP A 476 11.87 5.47 14.52
CA ASP A 476 11.45 4.12 14.11
C ASP A 476 9.97 4.10 13.67
N TYR A 477 9.73 3.42 12.55
CA TYR A 477 8.44 3.31 11.87
C TYR A 477 8.18 1.87 11.36
N THR A 478 7.10 1.23 11.83
CA THR A 478 6.52 0.07 11.16
C THR A 478 5.62 0.45 9.98
N VAL A 479 5.69 -0.31 8.89
CA VAL A 479 4.87 -0.10 7.68
C VAL A 479 3.75 -1.13 7.58
N THR A 480 2.59 -0.78 8.13
CA THR A 480 1.37 -1.63 8.10
C THR A 480 0.56 -1.50 6.81
N ALA A 481 0.72 -0.40 6.05
CA ALA A 481 0.10 -0.20 4.74
C ALA A 481 0.86 0.86 3.91
N LYS A 482 0.77 0.78 2.58
CA LYS A 482 1.39 1.74 1.63
C LYS A 482 0.62 3.07 1.55
N LYS A 483 0.54 3.81 2.65
CA LYS A 483 -0.10 5.14 2.75
C LYS A 483 0.44 5.92 3.96
N GLN A 484 0.22 7.23 4.00
CA GLN A 484 0.48 8.06 5.19
C GLN A 484 -0.25 7.50 6.43
N CYS A 485 0.33 7.70 7.62
CA CYS A 485 -0.20 7.14 8.86
C CYS A 485 -1.61 7.63 9.19
N THR A 486 -2.61 6.76 9.06
CA THR A 486 -4.00 7.06 9.47
C THR A 486 -4.33 6.31 10.75
N GLY A 487 -4.22 7.00 11.90
CA GLY A 487 -4.40 6.39 13.22
C GLY A 487 -3.31 5.37 13.53
N LYS A 488 -3.54 4.10 13.17
CA LYS A 488 -2.61 2.97 13.37
C LYS A 488 -2.32 2.16 12.10
N ILE A 489 -2.68 2.69 10.93
CA ILE A 489 -2.57 1.98 9.65
C ILE A 489 -1.92 2.90 8.62
N GLY A 490 -0.77 2.49 8.09
CA GLY A 490 0.07 3.24 7.16
C GLY A 490 1.57 3.00 7.39
N VAL A 491 2.39 3.90 6.87
CA VAL A 491 3.78 4.15 7.29
C VAL A 491 3.68 5.01 8.56
N CYS A 492 3.84 4.43 9.76
CA CYS A 492 3.52 5.07 11.03
C CYS A 492 4.71 5.06 12.00
N PRO A 493 4.97 6.14 12.77
CA PRO A 493 5.91 6.10 13.90
C PRO A 493 5.45 5.08 14.94
N ASP A 494 6.37 4.31 15.50
CA ASP A 494 5.98 3.13 16.28
C ASP A 494 5.25 3.45 17.59
N GLU A 495 5.59 4.57 18.24
CA GLU A 495 4.84 5.11 19.38
C GLU A 495 3.32 5.22 19.12
N ARG A 496 2.92 5.46 17.86
CA ARG A 496 1.52 5.61 17.47
C ARG A 496 0.79 4.28 17.34
N VAL A 497 1.48 3.17 17.07
CA VAL A 497 0.87 1.83 16.98
C VAL A 497 0.80 1.08 18.32
N ASN A 498 1.34 1.64 19.42
CA ASN A 498 1.66 1.04 20.73
C ASN A 498 3.10 0.48 20.83
N GLY A 499 3.95 0.79 19.84
CA GLY A 499 5.36 0.46 19.88
C GLY A 499 6.21 1.53 20.58
N ARG A 500 7.50 1.58 20.24
CA ARG A 500 8.47 2.59 20.71
C ARG A 500 9.39 3.06 19.61
N ASN A 501 9.88 4.28 19.73
CA ASN A 501 11.07 4.68 18.99
C ASN A 501 12.32 4.05 19.63
N ASP A 502 12.86 3.00 19.01
CA ASP A 502 14.10 2.32 19.45
C ASP A 502 15.34 2.77 18.63
N ALA A 503 15.25 3.86 17.87
CA ALA A 503 16.38 4.52 17.17
C ALA A 503 16.75 5.88 17.81
N SER A 504 18.04 6.17 17.98
CA SER A 504 18.53 7.45 18.55
C SER A 504 19.64 8.09 17.72
N VAL A 505 19.56 9.41 17.50
CA VAL A 505 20.56 10.18 16.75
C VAL A 505 21.83 10.39 17.58
N ILE A 506 22.95 9.97 17.02
CA ILE A 506 24.30 10.21 17.56
C ILE A 506 24.85 11.54 17.06
N SER A 507 24.69 11.83 15.76
CA SER A 507 25.18 13.06 15.13
C SER A 507 24.48 13.35 13.80
N GLY A 508 24.46 14.63 13.42
CA GLY A 508 24.07 15.07 12.09
C GLY A 508 24.97 16.19 11.57
N GLU A 509 25.22 16.21 10.26
CA GLU A 509 25.82 17.32 9.53
C GLU A 509 24.98 17.56 8.26
N ARG A 510 24.60 18.81 7.99
CA ARG A 510 24.02 19.21 6.70
C ARG A 510 24.88 20.29 6.06
N LYS A 511 25.22 20.11 4.79
CA LYS A 511 26.13 21.00 4.06
C LYS A 511 25.96 20.87 2.55
N ASN A 512 25.77 21.99 1.87
CA ASN A 512 25.69 22.09 0.40
C ASN A 512 24.71 21.08 -0.24
N GLY A 513 23.51 20.91 0.35
CA GLY A 513 22.50 19.95 -0.10
C GLY A 513 22.77 18.47 0.26
N VAL A 514 23.88 18.17 0.92
CA VAL A 514 24.16 16.84 1.48
C VAL A 514 23.76 16.80 2.95
N THR A 515 22.95 15.83 3.33
CA THR A 515 22.63 15.49 4.73
C THR A 515 23.36 14.21 5.11
N ILE A 516 24.01 14.23 6.27
CA ILE A 516 24.64 13.08 6.91
C ILE A 516 23.97 12.91 8.26
N ILE A 517 23.34 11.77 8.52
CA ILE A 517 22.74 11.44 9.83
C ILE A 517 23.32 10.11 10.30
N THR A 518 23.79 10.09 11.54
CA THR A 518 24.26 8.90 12.23
C THR A 518 23.34 8.59 13.39
N PHE A 519 22.79 7.38 13.44
CA PHE A 519 21.95 6.89 14.52
C PHE A 519 22.42 5.51 15.01
N GLU A 520 21.99 5.14 16.22
CA GLU A 520 22.11 3.79 16.76
C GLU A 520 20.74 3.09 16.78
N ARG A 521 20.74 1.76 16.65
CA ARG A 521 19.56 0.92 16.88
C ARG A 521 19.98 -0.43 17.52
N PRO A 522 19.34 -0.89 18.60
CA PRO A 522 19.65 -2.17 19.25
C PRO A 522 19.51 -3.36 18.29
N TYR A 523 20.31 -4.43 18.46
CA TYR A 523 20.13 -5.65 17.66
C TYR A 523 18.76 -6.31 17.86
N LYS A 524 18.19 -6.15 19.05
CA LYS A 524 16.87 -6.66 19.42
C LYS A 524 16.24 -5.68 20.39
N THR A 525 15.10 -5.15 19.98
CA THR A 525 14.26 -4.24 20.76
C THR A 525 13.28 -5.04 21.64
N ASN A 526 12.39 -4.33 22.34
CA ASN A 526 11.26 -4.97 23.04
C ASN A 526 9.92 -4.73 22.31
N ASP A 527 9.98 -4.26 21.07
CA ASP A 527 8.81 -4.06 20.23
C ASP A 527 8.40 -5.36 19.52
N PRO A 528 7.11 -5.75 19.52
CA PRO A 528 6.63 -6.89 18.74
C PRO A 528 6.47 -6.62 17.24
N MET A 529 6.64 -5.38 16.76
CA MET A 529 6.56 -5.02 15.33
C MET A 529 7.90 -5.12 14.60
N ASP A 530 9.01 -5.14 15.35
CA ASP A 530 10.37 -5.05 14.84
C ASP A 530 10.91 -6.35 14.23
N ILE A 531 11.80 -6.18 13.26
CA ILE A 531 12.61 -7.23 12.66
C ILE A 531 13.98 -7.20 13.35
N PRO A 532 14.37 -8.22 14.14
CA PRO A 532 15.65 -8.19 14.85
C PRO A 532 16.84 -8.23 13.87
N ILE A 533 17.88 -7.44 14.16
CA ILE A 533 19.17 -7.51 13.48
C ILE A 533 19.95 -8.68 14.07
N SER A 534 20.50 -9.54 13.20
CA SER A 534 21.29 -10.68 13.64
C SER A 534 22.60 -10.24 14.29
N ARG A 535 22.93 -10.78 15.48
CA ARG A 535 24.29 -10.68 16.05
C ARG A 535 25.27 -11.68 15.41
N ALA A 536 24.77 -12.58 14.55
CA ALA A 536 25.59 -13.43 13.70
C ALA A 536 25.92 -12.72 12.38
N SER A 537 26.92 -13.23 11.65
CA SER A 537 27.17 -12.83 10.26
C SER A 537 26.05 -13.41 9.39
N GLU A 538 25.16 -12.56 8.91
CA GLU A 538 23.94 -12.96 8.20
C GLU A 538 23.53 -11.87 7.21
N GLN A 539 23.26 -12.24 5.95
CA GLN A 539 22.76 -11.30 4.96
C GLN A 539 21.27 -11.02 5.20
N ARG A 540 20.93 -9.75 5.42
CA ARG A 540 19.55 -9.26 5.59
C ARG A 540 19.23 -8.31 4.44
N THR A 541 18.06 -8.48 3.83
CA THR A 541 17.59 -7.58 2.77
C THR A 541 17.20 -6.24 3.39
N VAL A 542 17.75 -5.16 2.85
CA VAL A 542 17.41 -3.79 3.28
C VAL A 542 16.48 -3.12 2.26
N ILE A 543 15.72 -2.14 2.74
CA ILE A 543 14.99 -1.20 1.89
C ILE A 543 15.39 0.23 2.24
N ALA A 544 15.33 1.12 1.25
CA ALA A 544 15.57 2.53 1.44
C ALA A 544 14.82 3.39 0.41
N ALA A 545 14.57 4.64 0.76
CA ALA A 545 13.97 5.66 -0.10
C ALA A 545 14.34 7.08 0.36
N ILE A 546 14.20 8.07 -0.52
CA ILE A 546 14.19 9.49 -0.15
C ILE A 546 12.84 10.07 -0.59
N GLY A 547 12.22 10.91 0.24
CA GLY A 547 10.95 11.56 -0.11
C GLY A 547 10.61 12.75 0.77
N PRO A 548 9.57 13.53 0.42
CA PRO A 548 9.13 14.70 1.17
C PRO A 548 8.55 14.36 2.55
N LEU A 549 8.83 15.21 3.54
CA LEU A 549 8.12 15.28 4.80
C LEU A 549 6.74 15.91 4.63
N SER A 550 5.80 15.53 5.51
CA SER A 550 4.55 16.27 5.72
C SER A 550 4.81 17.56 6.52
N PRO A 551 3.85 18.50 6.56
CA PRO A 551 3.87 19.62 7.51
C PRO A 551 3.85 19.20 9.00
N SER A 552 3.60 17.93 9.32
CA SER A 552 3.72 17.35 10.67
C SER A 552 5.04 16.58 10.88
N LYS A 553 6.02 16.76 9.99
CA LYS A 553 7.32 16.06 9.97
C LYS A 553 7.19 14.52 9.92
N GLU A 554 6.15 14.03 9.24
CA GLU A 554 5.91 12.60 8.99
C GLU A 554 6.25 12.20 7.55
N ALA A 555 6.66 10.94 7.35
CA ALA A 555 7.00 10.41 6.03
C ALA A 555 5.80 10.47 5.05
N SER A 556 5.95 11.20 3.94
CA SER A 556 5.01 11.16 2.80
C SER A 556 5.51 10.25 1.69
N TYR A 557 4.77 10.14 0.58
CA TYR A 557 5.14 9.26 -0.54
C TYR A 557 6.48 9.64 -1.16
N HIS A 558 7.33 8.64 -1.44
CA HIS A 558 8.65 8.81 -2.05
C HIS A 558 8.60 8.45 -3.55
N GLU A 559 9.26 9.24 -4.40
CA GLU A 559 9.37 8.97 -5.84
C GLU A 559 10.57 8.05 -6.17
N ASP A 560 11.70 8.23 -5.49
CA ASP A 560 12.92 7.47 -5.73
C ASP A 560 12.88 6.09 -5.06
N PHE A 561 12.66 5.05 -5.86
CA PHE A 561 12.77 3.64 -5.46
C PHE A 561 14.25 3.20 -5.37
N ILE A 562 14.93 3.68 -4.33
CA ILE A 562 16.38 3.45 -4.12
C ILE A 562 16.75 1.96 -3.99
N THR A 563 15.80 1.09 -3.63
CA THR A 563 15.99 -0.37 -3.58
C THR A 563 15.10 -1.15 -4.55
N ASP A 564 14.98 -0.70 -5.81
CA ASP A 564 14.51 -1.55 -6.92
C ASP A 564 15.44 -2.75 -7.18
N ASN A 565 16.73 -2.61 -6.85
CA ASN A 565 17.69 -3.71 -6.83
C ASN A 565 17.70 -4.42 -5.47
N HIS A 566 17.91 -5.74 -5.47
CA HIS A 566 17.99 -6.54 -4.25
C HIS A 566 19.30 -6.31 -3.49
N VAL A 567 19.31 -5.32 -2.58
CA VAL A 567 20.44 -5.05 -1.70
C VAL A 567 20.33 -5.87 -0.42
N GLN A 568 21.39 -6.60 -0.09
CA GLN A 568 21.54 -7.32 1.18
C GLN A 568 22.80 -6.83 1.91
N LEU A 569 22.69 -6.59 3.21
CA LEU A 569 23.80 -6.21 4.09
C LEU A 569 24.01 -7.28 5.16
N ASP A 570 25.25 -7.52 5.56
CA ASP A 570 25.59 -8.18 6.82
C ASP A 570 26.03 -7.13 7.83
N PHE A 571 25.18 -6.84 8.81
CA PHE A 571 25.45 -5.81 9.82
C PHE A 571 26.63 -6.15 10.75
N LYS A 572 27.03 -7.44 10.82
CA LYS A 572 28.17 -7.93 11.59
C LYS A 572 29.43 -8.16 10.73
N SER A 573 29.37 -7.86 9.43
CA SER A 573 30.55 -7.88 8.54
C SER A 573 31.57 -6.79 8.89
N VAL A 574 32.78 -6.92 8.35
CA VAL A 574 33.86 -5.92 8.45
C VAL A 574 34.56 -5.86 7.11
N GLY A 575 34.66 -4.68 6.51
CA GLY A 575 35.40 -4.45 5.27
C GLY A 575 34.56 -4.42 3.98
N ASP A 576 33.22 -4.42 4.04
CA ASP A 576 32.42 -4.08 2.84
C ASP A 576 32.66 -2.61 2.50
N ASN A 577 33.36 -2.31 1.40
CA ASN A 577 33.73 -0.96 1.00
C ASN A 577 33.32 -0.73 -0.47
N THR A 578 32.01 -0.83 -0.72
CA THR A 578 31.39 -0.78 -2.05
C THR A 578 30.74 0.58 -2.36
N CYS A 579 30.98 1.60 -1.53
CA CYS A 579 30.64 2.99 -1.84
C CYS A 579 31.58 3.62 -2.88
N ASN A 580 31.04 4.56 -3.65
CA ASN A 580 31.86 5.55 -4.35
C ASN A 580 32.40 6.60 -3.35
N PRO A 581 33.28 7.53 -3.78
CA PRO A 581 33.57 8.72 -2.97
C PRO A 581 32.26 9.42 -2.59
N LYS A 582 32.13 9.85 -1.32
CA LYS A 582 30.89 10.42 -0.74
C LYS A 582 30.18 11.33 -1.75
N PRO A 583 28.85 11.21 -1.96
CA PRO A 583 28.09 11.99 -2.93
C PRO A 583 28.49 13.45 -2.93
N GLY A 584 29.27 13.84 -3.93
CA GLY A 584 29.71 15.21 -4.09
C GLY A 584 28.50 16.04 -4.46
N ALA A 585 28.32 17.18 -3.80
CA ALA A 585 27.34 18.16 -4.24
C ALA A 585 27.59 18.48 -5.72
N GLY A 586 26.64 18.13 -6.58
CA GLY A 586 26.60 18.65 -7.93
C GLY A 586 26.44 20.18 -7.92
N PRO A 587 26.43 20.84 -9.08
CA PRO A 587 25.86 22.18 -9.14
C PRO A 587 24.44 22.13 -8.53
N GLU A 588 24.07 23.13 -7.72
CA GLU A 588 22.75 23.19 -7.09
C GLU A 588 21.66 22.90 -8.11
N SER A 589 20.75 21.97 -7.80
CA SER A 589 19.61 21.65 -8.66
C SER A 589 18.92 22.96 -9.06
N PRO A 590 18.87 23.32 -10.36
CA PRO A 590 18.51 24.66 -10.77
C PRO A 590 17.10 24.99 -10.29
N ARG A 591 16.98 26.02 -9.45
CA ARG A 591 15.69 26.49 -8.91
C ARG A 591 14.82 27.05 -10.04
N TYR A 592 14.02 26.17 -10.64
CA TYR A 592 13.03 26.54 -11.64
C TYR A 592 11.89 27.36 -11.00
N PRO A 593 11.40 28.41 -11.66
CA PRO A 593 10.22 29.13 -11.18
C PRO A 593 8.95 28.26 -11.32
N PRO A 594 7.94 28.44 -10.45
CA PRO A 594 6.63 27.83 -10.64
C PRO A 594 6.00 28.28 -11.97
N TRP A 595 5.20 27.40 -12.59
CA TRP A 595 4.31 27.84 -13.66
C TRP A 595 3.22 28.74 -13.06
N GLU A 596 2.88 29.86 -13.72
CA GLU A 596 1.85 30.78 -13.20
C GLU A 596 0.52 30.03 -12.89
N PRO A 597 -0.15 30.30 -11.75
CA PRO A 597 -1.45 29.69 -11.47
C PRO A 597 -2.46 30.03 -12.57
N ARG A 598 -3.02 28.99 -13.21
CA ARG A 598 -4.09 29.17 -14.22
C ARG A 598 -5.36 29.67 -13.51
N VAL A 599 -6.20 30.42 -14.20
CA VAL A 599 -7.39 31.06 -13.58
C VAL A 599 -8.66 30.75 -14.36
N LEU A 600 -9.73 30.37 -13.67
CA LEU A 600 -11.05 30.08 -14.25
C LEU A 600 -12.08 31.12 -13.79
N ARG A 601 -12.80 31.72 -14.76
CA ARG A 601 -13.81 32.77 -14.53
C ARG A 601 -14.92 32.66 -15.57
N ALA A 602 -16.10 33.23 -15.26
CA ALA A 602 -17.25 33.33 -16.16
C ALA A 602 -17.76 31.97 -16.74
N ILE A 603 -17.48 30.87 -16.05
CA ILE A 603 -18.03 29.54 -16.32
C ILE A 603 -18.73 29.02 -15.07
N THR A 604 -19.88 28.35 -15.25
CA THR A 604 -20.69 27.79 -14.17
C THR A 604 -20.60 26.27 -14.06
N ASN A 605 -20.05 25.62 -15.08
CA ASN A 605 -19.83 24.17 -15.13
C ASN A 605 -18.32 23.90 -15.15
N PHE A 606 -17.88 22.91 -14.38
CA PHE A 606 -16.48 22.49 -14.28
C PHE A 606 -16.34 20.98 -14.37
N THR A 607 -15.29 20.50 -15.04
CA THR A 607 -14.88 19.10 -15.06
C THR A 607 -13.68 18.94 -14.13
N ALA A 608 -13.86 18.24 -13.01
CA ALA A 608 -12.80 17.96 -12.04
C ALA A 608 -12.26 16.53 -12.25
N THR A 609 -10.96 16.42 -12.45
CA THR A 609 -10.23 15.16 -12.69
C THR A 609 -8.97 15.11 -11.83
N ILE A 610 -8.36 13.94 -11.69
CA ILE A 610 -7.10 13.78 -10.93
C ILE A 610 -5.91 13.79 -11.89
N GLY A 611 -4.73 14.15 -11.42
CA GLY A 611 -3.50 14.12 -12.23
C GLY A 611 -2.25 14.45 -11.43
N PRO A 612 -1.06 14.27 -12.01
CA PRO A 612 0.21 14.51 -11.32
C PRO A 612 0.38 15.97 -10.89
N THR A 613 1.18 16.15 -9.84
CA THR A 613 1.50 17.45 -9.22
C THR A 613 2.37 18.37 -10.07
N GLY A 614 3.13 17.85 -11.05
CA GLY A 614 4.03 18.64 -11.90
C GLY A 614 5.38 18.98 -11.28
N GLY A 615 5.91 18.06 -10.46
CA GLY A 615 7.15 18.25 -9.70
C GLY A 615 7.15 19.54 -8.87
N ASP A 616 8.34 20.14 -8.69
CA ASP A 616 8.43 21.42 -7.96
C ASP A 616 7.74 22.57 -8.71
N ARG A 617 7.85 22.65 -10.05
CA ARG A 617 7.25 23.74 -10.86
C ARG A 617 5.73 23.84 -10.74
N GLY A 618 5.06 22.73 -10.42
CA GLY A 618 3.61 22.63 -10.28
C GLY A 618 3.13 22.91 -8.86
N TYR A 619 2.39 21.96 -8.29
CA TYR A 619 1.62 22.14 -7.06
C TYR A 619 2.44 22.74 -5.90
N SER A 620 3.66 22.26 -5.66
CA SER A 620 4.37 22.63 -4.43
C SER A 620 4.96 24.04 -4.42
N LEU A 621 5.55 24.53 -5.51
CA LEU A 621 5.97 25.95 -5.56
C LEU A 621 4.79 26.91 -5.80
N VAL A 622 3.67 26.46 -6.37
CA VAL A 622 2.44 27.26 -6.50
C VAL A 622 1.72 27.44 -5.15
N THR A 623 1.67 26.39 -4.33
CA THR A 623 0.84 26.37 -3.11
C THR A 623 1.62 26.54 -1.80
N SER A 624 2.93 26.33 -1.83
CA SER A 624 3.78 26.13 -0.64
C SER A 624 3.43 24.90 0.22
N TYR A 625 2.60 23.98 -0.29
CA TYR A 625 2.27 22.72 0.36
C TYR A 625 2.81 21.52 -0.45
N ARG A 626 3.32 20.49 0.24
CA ARG A 626 3.64 19.18 -0.38
C ARG A 626 2.35 18.35 -0.51
N SER A 627 2.20 17.68 -1.64
CA SER A 627 0.99 16.94 -2.06
C SER A 627 1.30 15.45 -2.23
N TRP A 628 0.27 14.58 -2.23
CA TRP A 628 0.44 13.13 -2.37
C TRP A 628 0.60 12.70 -3.84
N ASN A 629 1.47 13.39 -4.59
CA ASN A 629 1.76 13.24 -6.02
C ASN A 629 0.58 13.36 -6.99
N LEU A 630 -0.64 13.49 -6.47
CA LEU A 630 -1.87 13.69 -7.21
C LEU A 630 -2.57 14.96 -6.73
N ALA A 631 -2.98 15.78 -7.68
CA ALA A 631 -3.71 17.02 -7.46
C ALA A 631 -4.98 17.06 -8.32
N TRP A 632 -5.86 18.01 -8.00
CA TRP A 632 -7.06 18.32 -8.78
C TRP A 632 -6.71 19.07 -10.07
N TRP A 633 -7.05 18.44 -11.20
CA TRP A 633 -7.01 19.00 -12.54
C TRP A 633 -8.42 19.41 -12.95
N ILE A 634 -8.69 20.72 -12.95
CA ILE A 634 -10.02 21.29 -13.24
C ILE A 634 -9.99 21.99 -14.60
N GLU A 635 -10.94 21.65 -15.48
CA GLU A 635 -10.93 22.07 -16.89
C GLU A 635 -9.59 21.78 -17.58
N ASP A 636 -9.00 20.63 -17.26
CA ASP A 636 -7.69 20.16 -17.70
C ASP A 636 -6.54 21.17 -17.52
N LYS A 637 -6.57 21.86 -16.37
CA LYS A 637 -5.50 22.71 -15.83
C LYS A 637 -5.15 22.20 -14.45
N LEU A 638 -3.85 22.13 -14.13
CA LEU A 638 -3.37 21.81 -12.79
C LEU A 638 -3.75 22.95 -11.82
N ILE A 639 -4.50 22.60 -10.77
CA ILE A 639 -4.96 23.47 -9.67
C ILE A 639 -5.23 24.96 -10.00
N PRO A 640 -6.18 25.27 -10.90
CA PRO A 640 -6.48 26.66 -11.25
C PRO A 640 -7.23 27.41 -10.14
N GLU A 641 -6.92 28.69 -9.95
CA GLU A 641 -7.73 29.55 -9.07
C GLU A 641 -9.08 29.86 -9.71
N ILE A 642 -10.17 29.51 -9.03
CA ILE A 642 -11.55 29.67 -9.51
C ILE A 642 -12.14 30.98 -8.96
N TYR A 643 -12.92 31.70 -9.76
CA TYR A 643 -13.74 32.83 -9.30
C TYR A 643 -15.23 32.50 -9.39
N VAL A 644 -15.97 32.73 -8.31
CA VAL A 644 -17.42 32.52 -8.22
C VAL A 644 -18.15 33.75 -7.66
N GLU A 645 -19.37 33.99 -8.12
CA GLU A 645 -20.23 35.08 -7.66
C GLU A 645 -21.18 34.63 -6.55
N ARG A 646 -21.39 35.47 -5.53
CA ARG A 646 -22.43 35.30 -4.51
C ARG A 646 -23.82 35.20 -5.15
N GLY A 647 -24.67 34.34 -4.59
CA GLY A 647 -26.02 34.04 -5.08
C GLY A 647 -26.10 33.11 -6.30
N GLN A 648 -24.98 32.85 -7.00
CA GLN A 648 -24.96 32.02 -8.21
C GLN A 648 -24.73 30.53 -7.89
N THR A 649 -25.33 29.65 -8.69
CA THR A 649 -25.13 28.19 -8.65
C THR A 649 -24.07 27.72 -9.64
N TYR A 650 -23.19 26.83 -9.18
CA TYR A 650 -22.10 26.20 -9.91
C TYR A 650 -22.22 24.67 -9.85
N TYR A 651 -21.73 24.00 -10.89
CA TYR A 651 -21.82 22.56 -11.09
C TYR A 651 -20.43 21.99 -11.39
N PHE A 652 -20.05 20.94 -10.66
CA PHE A 652 -18.81 20.21 -10.89
C PHE A 652 -19.12 18.76 -11.25
N THR A 653 -18.70 18.34 -12.44
CA THR A 653 -18.65 16.95 -12.88
C THR A 653 -17.35 16.35 -12.37
N VAL A 654 -17.44 15.46 -11.38
CA VAL A 654 -16.30 15.03 -10.56
C VAL A 654 -15.90 13.61 -10.88
N HIS A 655 -14.75 13.44 -11.51
CA HIS A 655 -14.16 12.16 -11.83
C HIS A 655 -13.05 11.76 -10.82
N GLY A 656 -13.40 11.78 -9.54
CA GLY A 656 -12.49 11.53 -8.41
C GLY A 656 -12.28 10.07 -8.04
N GLY A 657 -13.02 9.14 -8.66
CA GLY A 657 -13.08 7.73 -8.26
C GLY A 657 -14.13 7.46 -7.19
N ASN A 658 -14.72 6.27 -7.23
CA ASN A 658 -15.94 5.90 -6.49
C ASN A 658 -15.80 4.70 -5.56
N ASP A 659 -14.61 4.10 -5.47
CA ASP A 659 -14.41 2.94 -4.61
C ASP A 659 -13.77 3.36 -3.28
N HIS A 660 -14.62 3.52 -2.27
CA HIS A 660 -14.25 3.93 -0.90
C HIS A 660 -13.22 2.98 -0.23
N SER A 661 -12.94 1.81 -0.81
CA SER A 661 -11.96 0.84 -0.31
C SER A 661 -10.60 0.90 -1.01
N ASP A 662 -10.46 1.59 -2.15
CA ASP A 662 -9.14 2.02 -2.64
C ASP A 662 -8.94 3.50 -2.34
N ILE A 663 -8.33 3.76 -1.18
CA ILE A 663 -7.98 5.10 -0.74
C ILE A 663 -7.06 5.80 -1.77
N ALA A 664 -6.17 5.10 -2.47
CA ALA A 664 -5.30 5.72 -3.49
C ALA A 664 -6.01 6.05 -4.81
N ARG A 665 -7.23 5.53 -5.04
CA ARG A 665 -8.09 5.86 -6.20
C ARG A 665 -9.38 6.62 -5.81
N TYR A 666 -9.56 6.99 -4.55
CA TYR A 666 -10.81 7.56 -4.05
C TYR A 666 -10.62 8.99 -3.55
N HIS A 667 -11.00 9.95 -4.40
CA HIS A 667 -10.75 11.37 -4.20
C HIS A 667 -12.05 12.18 -4.38
N PRO A 668 -13.02 12.18 -3.45
CA PRO A 668 -14.23 12.98 -3.58
C PRO A 668 -13.91 14.47 -3.46
N LEU A 669 -14.47 15.29 -4.35
CA LEU A 669 -14.34 16.74 -4.29
C LEU A 669 -15.27 17.33 -3.22
N TYR A 670 -14.80 18.28 -2.43
CA TYR A 670 -15.65 19.09 -1.55
C TYR A 670 -15.13 20.54 -1.46
N ILE A 671 -15.98 21.44 -0.97
CA ILE A 671 -15.66 22.88 -0.85
C ILE A 671 -15.69 23.26 0.63
N THR A 672 -14.64 23.92 1.10
CA THR A 672 -14.30 24.05 2.52
C THR A 672 -13.54 25.34 2.85
N SER A 673 -13.52 25.75 4.12
CA SER A 673 -12.61 26.78 4.65
C SER A 673 -11.18 26.30 4.85
N SER A 674 -10.93 24.99 4.75
CA SER A 674 -9.64 24.34 5.00
C SER A 674 -8.69 24.43 3.79
N PRO A 675 -7.54 25.13 3.89
CA PRO A 675 -6.56 25.16 2.80
C PRO A 675 -5.95 23.79 2.51
N GLU A 676 -5.81 22.93 3.52
CA GLU A 676 -5.24 21.58 3.40
C GLU A 676 -6.27 20.50 3.03
N GLY A 677 -7.56 20.68 3.30
CA GLY A 677 -8.59 19.67 3.01
C GLY A 677 -8.55 18.42 3.92
N GLY A 678 -8.84 17.24 3.36
CA GLY A 678 -8.66 15.94 4.01
C GLY A 678 -9.57 15.68 5.22
N PHE A 679 -10.83 16.14 5.18
CA PHE A 679 -11.78 16.11 6.29
C PHE A 679 -11.91 14.75 7.00
N ASN A 680 -11.88 13.61 6.29
CA ASN A 680 -11.97 12.30 6.92
C ASN A 680 -10.72 11.89 7.74
N MET A 681 -9.58 12.54 7.53
CA MET A 681 -8.31 12.35 8.24
C MET A 681 -8.10 13.40 9.34
N LYS A 682 -9.11 14.22 9.62
CA LYS A 682 -9.10 15.21 10.70
C LYS A 682 -9.68 14.62 11.97
N THR A 683 -9.12 15.02 13.11
CA THR A 683 -9.65 14.75 14.45
C THR A 683 -11.03 15.37 14.62
N SER A 684 -11.80 14.89 15.61
CA SER A 684 -13.13 15.43 15.92
C SER A 684 -13.13 16.93 16.24
N GLU A 685 -12.01 17.50 16.68
CA GLU A 685 -11.85 18.93 16.95
C GLU A 685 -11.52 19.72 15.68
N GLU A 686 -10.55 19.27 14.87
CA GLU A 686 -10.30 19.84 13.53
C GLU A 686 -11.58 19.84 12.66
N GLN A 687 -12.37 18.75 12.70
CA GLN A 687 -13.65 18.64 11.97
C GLN A 687 -14.73 19.61 12.47
N GLN A 688 -14.72 20.02 13.75
CA GLN A 688 -15.67 21.00 14.29
C GLN A 688 -15.30 22.44 13.92
N ASN A 689 -14.01 22.72 13.72
CA ASN A 689 -13.49 24.03 13.35
C ASN A 689 -13.51 24.29 11.83
N GLU A 690 -13.77 23.27 11.01
CA GLU A 690 -13.82 23.38 9.54
C GLU A 690 -15.24 23.64 9.01
N ARG A 691 -15.42 24.74 8.26
CA ARG A 691 -16.70 25.05 7.60
C ARG A 691 -16.73 24.42 6.20
N ILE A 692 -17.61 23.43 6.02
CA ILE A 692 -17.95 22.86 4.70
C ILE A 692 -19.01 23.74 4.03
N PHE A 693 -18.85 24.00 2.74
CA PHE A 693 -19.78 24.76 1.89
C PHE A 693 -20.52 23.88 0.87
N ALA A 694 -19.89 22.81 0.37
CA ALA A 694 -20.50 21.83 -0.54
C ALA A 694 -19.72 20.50 -0.56
N GLY A 695 -20.32 19.46 -1.15
CA GLY A 695 -19.66 18.16 -1.40
C GLY A 695 -19.75 17.13 -0.28
N VAL A 696 -20.40 17.45 0.84
CA VAL A 696 -20.64 16.54 1.98
C VAL A 696 -22.11 16.62 2.40
N ALA A 697 -22.70 15.47 2.70
CA ALA A 697 -24.01 15.32 3.33
C ALA A 697 -23.86 14.64 4.69
N TYR A 698 -24.88 14.75 5.54
CA TYR A 698 -24.91 14.06 6.83
C TYR A 698 -25.96 12.94 6.79
N SER A 699 -25.54 11.72 7.14
CA SER A 699 -26.45 10.58 7.20
C SER A 699 -27.44 10.69 8.37
N LYS A 700 -28.41 9.77 8.45
CA LYS A 700 -29.41 9.75 9.53
C LYS A 700 -28.80 9.62 10.95
N LEU A 701 -27.53 9.20 11.03
CA LEU A 701 -26.75 9.11 12.27
C LEU A 701 -25.85 10.34 12.52
N ARG A 702 -26.03 11.42 11.73
CA ARG A 702 -25.18 12.62 11.68
C ARG A 702 -23.70 12.36 11.31
N MET A 703 -23.39 11.24 10.66
CA MET A 703 -22.05 11.00 10.15
C MET A 703 -21.86 11.73 8.81
N PRO A 704 -20.74 12.45 8.60
CA PRO A 704 -20.44 13.13 7.34
C PRO A 704 -20.01 12.12 6.26
N GLU A 705 -20.65 12.21 5.09
CA GLU A 705 -20.45 11.35 3.93
C GLU A 705 -20.31 12.23 2.67
N PRO A 706 -19.27 12.06 1.84
CA PRO A 706 -19.05 12.91 0.67
C PRO A 706 -20.06 12.56 -0.44
N THR A 707 -20.53 13.57 -1.17
CA THR A 707 -21.54 13.41 -2.23
C THR A 707 -20.95 13.39 -3.64
N ALA A 708 -19.76 13.96 -3.83
CA ALA A 708 -19.13 14.14 -5.14
C ALA A 708 -18.33 12.90 -5.59
N VAL A 709 -19.00 11.76 -5.69
CA VAL A 709 -18.39 10.43 -5.88
C VAL A 709 -18.80 9.83 -7.23
N GLY A 710 -17.84 9.37 -8.04
CA GLY A 710 -18.08 8.77 -9.37
C GLY A 710 -16.80 8.30 -10.07
N SER A 711 -16.87 7.86 -11.34
CA SER A 711 -15.77 7.21 -12.08
C SER A 711 -14.45 8.00 -12.08
N LEU A 712 -13.29 7.33 -11.98
CA LEU A 712 -12.00 8.02 -11.98
C LEU A 712 -11.60 8.46 -13.40
N CYS A 713 -11.10 9.69 -13.54
CA CYS A 713 -10.31 10.14 -14.68
C CYS A 713 -9.00 10.72 -14.17
N GLN A 714 -7.88 10.19 -14.65
CA GLN A 714 -6.55 10.48 -14.17
C GLN A 714 -5.59 10.83 -15.33
N TRP A 715 -4.94 11.99 -15.26
CA TRP A 715 -3.77 12.29 -16.09
C TRP A 715 -2.55 11.47 -15.64
N LYS A 716 -1.74 10.97 -16.57
CA LYS A 716 -0.61 10.05 -16.32
C LYS A 716 0.57 10.35 -17.26
N HIS A 717 1.80 10.09 -16.82
CA HIS A 717 3.01 10.34 -17.61
C HIS A 717 3.19 9.35 -18.77
N ILE A 718 3.75 9.82 -19.88
CA ILE A 718 4.19 8.98 -21.00
C ILE A 718 5.67 8.64 -20.80
N GLY A 719 5.95 7.69 -19.91
CA GLY A 719 7.31 7.34 -19.49
C GLY A 719 7.74 8.09 -18.23
N GLN A 720 8.92 8.71 -18.25
CA GLN A 720 9.44 9.53 -17.15
C GLN A 720 8.69 10.86 -17.01
N ASP A 721 8.77 11.50 -15.84
CA ASP A 721 8.22 12.84 -15.66
C ASP A 721 9.11 13.90 -16.35
N MET A 722 8.46 14.77 -17.14
CA MET A 722 9.08 15.80 -17.97
C MET A 722 8.98 17.21 -17.36
N TRP A 723 8.60 17.33 -16.08
CA TRP A 723 8.41 18.64 -15.42
C TRP A 723 9.65 19.54 -15.45
N GLN A 724 10.86 18.98 -15.40
CA GLN A 724 12.10 19.76 -15.40
C GLN A 724 12.36 20.43 -16.75
N GLN A 725 12.20 19.67 -17.84
CA GLN A 725 12.40 20.08 -19.23
C GLN A 725 11.25 20.97 -19.73
N SER A 726 10.08 20.90 -19.10
CA SER A 726 8.90 21.66 -19.48
C SER A 726 8.94 23.09 -18.95
N GLU A 727 9.36 24.04 -19.80
CA GLU A 727 9.34 25.47 -19.47
C GLU A 727 7.94 25.99 -19.14
N THR A 728 6.89 25.43 -19.76
CA THR A 728 5.49 25.81 -19.56
C THR A 728 4.62 24.65 -19.07
N PHE A 729 3.51 24.98 -18.40
CA PHE A 729 2.50 23.99 -18.01
C PHE A 729 1.89 23.30 -19.24
N GLU A 730 1.74 24.00 -20.35
CA GLU A 730 1.18 23.46 -21.59
C GLU A 730 2.12 22.39 -22.18
N THR A 731 3.42 22.68 -22.30
CA THR A 731 4.42 21.68 -22.71
C THR A 731 4.51 20.48 -21.77
N TYR A 732 4.26 20.67 -20.47
CA TYR A 732 4.19 19.58 -19.49
C TYR A 732 2.92 18.73 -19.67
N LYS A 733 1.76 19.37 -19.85
CA LYS A 733 0.49 18.68 -20.08
C LYS A 733 0.54 17.82 -21.35
N ASP A 734 1.20 18.29 -22.40
CA ASP A 734 1.35 17.56 -23.66
C ASP A 734 2.26 16.31 -23.54
N SER A 735 3.04 16.16 -22.46
CA SER A 735 3.75 14.91 -22.14
C SER A 735 2.93 13.92 -21.30
N LEU A 736 1.64 14.20 -21.05
CA LEU A 736 0.74 13.37 -20.28
C LEU A 736 -0.39 12.81 -21.17
N TYR A 737 -0.93 11.66 -20.78
CA TYR A 737 -2.17 11.11 -21.35
C TYR A 737 -3.27 11.00 -20.29
N LYS A 738 -4.54 11.06 -20.71
CA LYS A 738 -5.70 11.00 -19.81
C LYS A 738 -6.33 9.61 -19.85
N SER A 739 -6.39 8.97 -18.68
CA SER A 739 -6.91 7.61 -18.46
C SER A 739 -8.23 7.69 -17.68
N CYS A 740 -9.35 7.27 -18.26
CA CYS A 740 -10.67 7.28 -17.62
C CYS A 740 -11.25 5.88 -17.46
N ASP A 741 -11.80 5.60 -16.28
CA ASP A 741 -12.55 4.38 -15.98
C ASP A 741 -13.98 4.46 -16.57
N SER A 742 -14.55 3.32 -16.96
CA SER A 742 -15.92 3.24 -17.45
C SER A 742 -16.94 3.42 -16.33
N GLY A 743 -17.61 4.57 -16.26
CA GLY A 743 -18.72 4.80 -15.32
C GLY A 743 -19.20 6.25 -15.29
N LEU A 744 -20.29 6.50 -14.57
CA LEU A 744 -20.84 7.85 -14.40
C LEU A 744 -19.96 8.71 -13.46
N PRO A 745 -19.73 10.00 -13.78
CA PRO A 745 -19.08 10.93 -12.87
C PRO A 745 -19.93 11.25 -11.64
N GLY A 746 -19.28 11.74 -10.59
CA GLY A 746 -19.93 12.34 -9.44
C GLY A 746 -20.42 13.75 -9.78
N SER A 747 -21.30 14.28 -8.94
CA SER A 747 -21.85 15.64 -9.11
C SER A 747 -21.77 16.40 -7.80
N LEU A 748 -21.08 17.54 -7.82
CA LEU A 748 -21.15 18.55 -6.76
C LEU A 748 -21.87 19.77 -7.31
N VAL A 749 -22.99 20.13 -6.68
CA VAL A 749 -23.74 21.36 -6.98
C VAL A 749 -23.59 22.29 -5.79
N TRP A 750 -23.22 23.54 -6.04
CA TRP A 750 -23.00 24.54 -5.00
C TRP A 750 -23.64 25.87 -5.40
N THR A 751 -24.57 26.35 -4.57
CA THR A 751 -25.03 27.74 -4.62
C THR A 751 -24.24 28.54 -3.60
N VAL A 752 -23.54 29.58 -4.04
CA VAL A 752 -22.70 30.42 -3.19
C VAL A 752 -23.60 31.27 -2.29
N ALA A 753 -23.55 31.07 -0.97
CA ALA A 753 -24.30 31.88 -0.02
C ALA A 753 -23.66 33.27 0.15
N GLU A 754 -24.48 34.29 0.44
CA GLU A 754 -24.00 35.66 0.68
C GLU A 754 -22.94 35.74 1.79
N ASP A 755 -23.07 34.91 2.83
CA ASP A 755 -22.15 34.84 3.98
C ASP A 755 -20.91 33.95 3.73
N THR A 756 -20.69 33.50 2.49
CA THR A 756 -19.46 32.78 2.11
C THR A 756 -18.28 33.76 2.17
N PRO A 757 -17.15 33.42 2.83
CA PRO A 757 -15.95 34.27 2.82
C PRO A 757 -15.38 34.51 1.42
N ASP A 758 -14.67 35.62 1.21
CA ASP A 758 -14.04 35.98 -0.08
C ASP A 758 -12.99 34.95 -0.57
N LEU A 759 -12.52 34.08 0.32
CA LEU A 759 -11.62 32.98 0.00
C LEU A 759 -12.09 31.69 0.67
N VAL A 760 -12.34 30.67 -0.15
CA VAL A 760 -12.56 29.27 0.27
C VAL A 760 -11.73 28.34 -0.63
N TYR A 761 -11.79 27.03 -0.39
CA TYR A 761 -10.97 26.06 -1.12
C TYR A 761 -11.83 24.94 -1.68
N TYR A 762 -11.52 24.49 -2.89
CA TYR A 762 -11.92 23.15 -3.34
C TYR A 762 -10.82 22.18 -2.92
N GLN A 763 -11.18 21.04 -2.33
CA GLN A 763 -10.23 20.07 -1.81
C GLN A 763 -10.69 18.63 -2.01
N CYS A 764 -9.80 17.68 -1.73
CA CYS A 764 -10.15 16.28 -1.61
C CYS A 764 -10.69 15.98 -0.19
N TYR A 765 -11.84 15.31 -0.09
CA TYR A 765 -12.42 14.92 1.20
C TYR A 765 -11.60 13.86 1.94
N SER A 766 -10.93 12.99 1.17
CA SER A 766 -10.18 11.81 1.66
C SER A 766 -8.70 12.05 1.92
N HIS A 767 -8.12 13.12 1.35
CA HIS A 767 -6.68 13.39 1.38
C HIS A 767 -6.39 14.86 1.59
N ARG A 768 -5.30 15.17 2.31
CA ARG A 768 -4.82 16.55 2.45
C ARG A 768 -4.03 16.96 1.20
N ASN A 769 -4.00 18.26 0.92
CA ASN A 769 -3.17 18.93 -0.09
C ASN A 769 -3.35 18.42 -1.54
N MET A 770 -4.59 18.39 -2.05
CA MET A 770 -4.85 18.05 -3.47
C MET A 770 -5.46 19.19 -4.29
N GLY A 771 -6.17 20.13 -3.67
CA GLY A 771 -6.90 21.21 -4.34
C GLY A 771 -6.36 22.61 -4.01
N TRP A 772 -7.13 23.64 -4.36
CA TRP A 772 -6.69 25.04 -4.28
C TRP A 772 -7.85 26.04 -4.15
N LYS A 773 -7.58 27.31 -4.41
CA LYS A 773 -8.42 28.45 -4.04
C LYS A 773 -9.65 28.63 -4.93
N ILE A 774 -10.75 28.97 -4.28
CA ILE A 774 -11.89 29.67 -4.88
C ILE A 774 -11.96 31.08 -4.28
N HIS A 775 -11.84 32.10 -5.12
CA HIS A 775 -12.15 33.48 -4.79
C HIS A 775 -13.65 33.71 -4.94
N VAL A 776 -14.29 34.20 -3.89
CA VAL A 776 -15.72 34.55 -3.90
C VAL A 776 -15.85 36.07 -4.04
N VAL A 777 -16.68 36.51 -4.98
CA VAL A 777 -16.88 37.92 -5.30
C VAL A 777 -18.38 38.26 -5.36
N ASP A 778 -18.70 39.54 -5.26
CA ASP A 778 -20.08 40.02 -5.36
C ASP A 778 -20.60 39.92 -6.80
N SER A 779 -21.93 39.81 -6.97
CA SER A 779 -22.49 39.58 -8.31
C SER A 779 -22.24 40.76 -9.27
N GLY A 780 -21.89 40.42 -10.51
CA GLY A 780 -21.52 41.39 -11.54
C GLY A 780 -20.11 41.97 -11.39
N TYR A 781 -19.25 41.39 -10.55
CA TYR A 781 -17.86 41.81 -10.36
C TYR A 781 -17.09 41.89 -11.68
N LYS A 782 -16.58 43.09 -11.97
CA LYS A 782 -15.71 43.35 -13.13
C LYS A 782 -14.30 43.66 -12.64
N GLN A 783 -13.34 42.87 -13.12
CA GLN A 783 -11.92 43.06 -12.83
C GLN A 783 -11.47 44.50 -13.13
N PRO A 784 -10.67 45.12 -12.23
CA PRO A 784 -9.83 46.25 -12.59
C PRO A 784 -8.95 45.87 -13.78
N ARG A 785 -8.82 46.75 -14.77
CA ARG A 785 -7.89 46.51 -15.89
C ARG A 785 -6.45 46.58 -15.37
N LYS A 786 -5.65 45.57 -15.68
CA LYS A 786 -4.21 45.48 -15.35
C LYS A 786 -3.45 46.57 -16.13
N GLY A 787 -3.49 47.81 -15.63
CA GLY A 787 -3.00 49.01 -16.29
C GLY A 787 -3.51 50.35 -15.73
N ASP A 788 -4.62 50.38 -14.98
CA ASP A 788 -5.10 51.63 -14.37
C ASP A 788 -4.26 52.00 -13.13
N ASN A 789 -3.22 52.83 -13.35
CA ASN A 789 -2.51 53.55 -12.29
C ASN A 789 -3.41 54.68 -11.71
N GLY A 790 -4.49 54.27 -11.03
CA GLY A 790 -5.33 55.14 -10.22
C GLY A 790 -4.57 55.63 -8.99
N GLY A 791 -3.78 56.70 -9.15
CA GLY A 791 -2.97 57.29 -8.09
C GLY A 791 -3.83 57.89 -6.98
N VAL A 792 -4.21 57.08 -5.98
CA VAL A 792 -4.93 57.54 -4.79
C VAL A 792 -3.97 58.34 -3.92
N SER A 793 -4.03 59.67 -4.07
CA SER A 793 -3.33 60.63 -3.23
C SER A 793 -3.74 60.44 -1.76
N LEU A 794 -2.76 60.17 -0.89
CA LEU A 794 -2.94 60.13 0.57
C LEU A 794 -3.19 61.53 1.14
N THR A 795 -4.40 62.06 0.95
CA THR A 795 -4.85 63.30 1.60
C THR A 795 -5.17 63.05 3.06
N SER A 796 -4.26 63.42 3.94
CA SER A 796 -4.42 63.30 5.39
C SER A 796 -5.56 64.17 5.92
N SER A 797 -6.49 63.61 6.70
CA SER A 797 -7.15 64.33 7.81
C SER A 797 -7.69 63.37 8.88
N PRO A 798 -7.77 63.76 10.16
CA PRO A 798 -7.82 62.81 11.27
C PRO A 798 -9.12 62.86 12.08
N PHE A 799 -9.72 61.71 12.41
CA PHE A 799 -10.74 61.63 13.47
C PHE A 799 -10.84 60.23 14.09
N VAL A 800 -11.28 60.19 15.35
CA VAL A 800 -11.62 59.00 16.17
C VAL A 800 -10.45 58.08 16.56
N LEU A 801 -9.67 58.53 17.55
CA LEU A 801 -9.12 57.66 18.59
C LEU A 801 -9.90 57.92 19.88
N LEU A 802 -10.74 56.99 20.35
CA LEU A 802 -11.26 56.97 21.73
C LEU A 802 -12.01 55.67 22.06
N SER A 803 -11.90 55.25 23.33
CA SER A 803 -12.27 53.94 23.89
C SER A 803 -11.47 52.75 23.33
N SER A 804 -11.10 51.74 24.12
CA SER A 804 -11.37 51.50 25.55
C SER A 804 -10.07 51.34 26.36
N PHE A 805 -10.07 51.86 27.59
CA PHE A 805 -8.99 51.68 28.57
C PHE A 805 -9.61 51.48 29.94
N LEU A 806 -9.39 50.31 30.55
CA LEU A 806 -9.71 49.83 31.90
C LEU A 806 -9.47 48.30 31.84
N LEU A 807 -8.83 47.62 32.79
CA LEU A 807 -8.31 48.01 34.09
C LEU A 807 -7.17 47.03 34.47
N PHE A 808 -6.01 47.51 34.94
CA PHE A 808 -5.29 46.98 36.12
C PHE A 808 -3.95 47.72 36.35
N LEU A 809 -3.96 48.64 37.32
CA LEU A 809 -2.81 48.99 38.15
C LEU A 809 -2.88 48.09 39.41
N PHE A 810 -1.89 47.85 40.27
CA PHE A 810 -0.62 48.52 40.66
C PHE A 810 0.42 47.39 41.01
N LEU A 811 1.69 47.60 41.41
CA LEU A 811 2.38 48.75 42.03
C LEU A 811 3.89 48.73 41.67
N GLN A 812 4.58 49.86 41.92
CA GLN A 812 6.03 50.09 41.69
C GLN A 812 6.86 49.68 42.95
N PRO A 813 8.18 49.98 43.14
CA PRO A 813 9.17 50.74 42.33
C PRO A 813 10.58 50.05 42.25
N SER A 814 11.73 50.63 41.87
CA SER A 814 12.19 51.98 41.46
C SER A 814 13.58 51.90 40.78
N THR A 815 13.93 52.89 39.92
CA THR A 815 15.31 53.41 39.63
C THR A 815 16.38 52.46 39.05
N SER A 816 17.34 52.88 38.19
CA SER A 816 17.54 54.13 37.42
C SER A 816 18.76 54.00 36.49
N VAL A 817 18.98 55.01 35.62
CA VAL A 817 20.23 55.32 34.87
C VAL A 817 20.49 54.54 33.56
N THR A 818 20.62 55.34 32.50
CA THR A 818 21.10 55.07 31.13
C THR A 818 22.50 55.70 30.93
N PRO A 819 23.13 55.67 29.73
CA PRO A 819 23.21 54.68 28.65
C PRO A 819 24.69 54.34 28.27
N LEU A 820 24.89 53.49 27.26
CA LEU A 820 25.84 53.58 26.11
C LEU A 820 25.75 52.21 25.39
N ALA A 821 25.48 52.05 24.10
CA ALA A 821 25.99 52.71 22.89
C ALA A 821 27.48 52.45 22.62
N LEU A 822 27.79 51.40 21.85
CA LEU A 822 28.60 51.50 20.62
C LEU A 822 28.63 50.20 19.78
N THR A 823 28.98 50.39 18.52
CA THR A 823 28.93 49.51 17.35
C THR A 823 30.10 48.48 17.25
N PRO A 824 30.08 47.55 16.27
CA PRO A 824 30.93 46.31 16.23
C PRO A 824 32.32 46.59 15.53
N PRO A 825 33.12 45.66 14.94
CA PRO A 825 32.88 44.25 14.59
C PRO A 825 34.09 43.26 14.68
N LEU A 826 33.90 42.10 14.03
CA LEU A 826 34.87 41.03 13.70
C LEU A 826 35.20 40.10 14.90
N ARG A 827 35.16 38.79 14.71
CA ARG A 827 35.65 38.04 13.54
C ARG A 827 34.79 36.84 13.15
#